data_AF-A0A554MWI3-F1
#
_entry.id   AF-A0A554MWI3-F1
#
_cell.length_a   1.000
_cell.length_b   1.000
_cell.length_c   1.000
_cell.angle_alpha   90.00
_cell.angle_beta   90.00
_cell.angle_gamma   90.00
#
_symmetry.space_group_name_H-M   'P 1'
#
loop_
_entity.id
_entity.type
_entity.pdbx_description
1 polymer ?
#
loop_
_entity_poly.entity_id
_entity_poly.type
_entity_poly.pdbx_seq_one_letter_code
_entity_poly.pdbx_strand_id
1 'polypeptide(L)'
;MSGDDSSNDSGIELSRRTFAKATGAAVGAGLFGASADTVSADHPMDRKFANPRVQELAKVWDRGYRGSNDNALGLTDSGIDARHPDLGPWNGVEIVEDDGGFALKDRNVDFVRDSEKTHADEETVSPASTTGTTTVELVTLTPDAKRSHASATMTWTPSPRPSGNEANSLDLLFQCEVEGGWETVAETGTSREVEELTDVPLEADTPHRFAATGDLSTVSELTITARTYDRMPAGLLGSEIDPFSVGPDEAKTIGWFNAGSRYGNSPKPRDPDGHGSHCASIMGGSGRASEVTREVETSGETRQLQFGNTVDVDVFVDDGEAGVYASAYGDSIEIDISERGPRGETVASSTISSDASTNDNNTVSVPADPDEAYTVTIRPASTEESDAIAQGLNGVGRVDSYSVGTFADPPGTTGDRGSDTQVALHSGVAPDAPLVGLQGLSGPIPFLGEYATEFSETFNLRAVNMSWGYVGGLPLGAAGGASGDVFGDVVGGIRDMAEQGILTVAAAGNAATPANGNGAPAVADETISVVATGPKDGISGYSSGGIGAVDDGEDGTYMKPDVTAPGGTLDDLVTAAEADTDYSEFDTDTGPQDYTGKAGTSMAAPFTSGVAGLVADAMEDEDPEGNNKSILNSTAQSGINDTFRLKQVILATATETVFTAAPYHRAKSPSCQGGGRDPFEGYGRVNPDAAVDAVTRNVYGGGDSLTNDEFSPDDADEPVTSSYGVTDSDGNELTVGLDVPQDNRAVAGYVEAPRGVLDLTVSAGNLRGADVSMATGAPQVDVFVYDGENPGPNGVPNVVAQGTIDATSGVGARRGSLTLTVDTGEEFDLGRRDEVDTRTLFVVAKLVNIPGLVNGFDARTDIEFRASFTPEFEPLPGIDVSGERFDSGDRFTANARNTVRVDLNSADVTEGRIYDRVPADWTVTDDPDDPDTDYEGEVRTEGSHEIIDLGPFGEDDATDGTSRIYAVEAPDSNGSYTFGPARIEVTDDDPAQRGVQAPTADGEGSFTDDNDSDDQDDGDVEITFGGNDPRNVVVGGTSAGSGSDTTLSGSTDDTTDSAADTADDTASGDDGSLTDTVDDTL
;
A
#
# COMPACT_ATOMS: atom_id res chain seq x y z
N MET A 1 57.36 -5.71 9.56
CA MET A 1 58.70 -5.59 8.93
C MET A 1 58.46 -5.04 7.52
N SER A 2 58.28 -3.72 7.39
CA SER A 2 59.32 -2.68 7.24
C SER A 2 60.06 -2.76 5.88
N GLY A 3 59.90 -1.80 4.96
CA GLY A 3 59.16 -0.54 5.10
C GLY A 3 59.05 0.27 3.79
N ASP A 4 58.64 1.52 3.95
CA ASP A 4 57.98 2.41 2.98
C ASP A 4 58.90 3.23 2.05
N ASP A 5 58.30 3.81 1.00
CA ASP A 5 58.31 5.24 0.64
C ASP A 5 57.43 5.44 -0.63
N SER A 6 56.28 6.15 -0.61
CA SER A 6 56.07 7.63 -0.62
C SER A 6 56.53 8.30 -1.95
N SER A 7 55.81 9.25 -2.61
CA SER A 7 54.49 9.89 -2.43
C SER A 7 54.08 10.72 -3.69
N ASN A 8 52.81 11.18 -3.75
CA ASN A 8 52.22 12.29 -4.55
C ASN A 8 51.80 12.10 -6.04
N ASP A 9 50.48 11.90 -6.22
CA ASP A 9 49.49 12.89 -6.70
C ASP A 9 49.69 13.65 -8.05
N SER A 10 48.78 13.42 -9.02
CA SER A 10 47.90 14.46 -9.63
C SER A 10 47.12 13.98 -10.88
N GLY A 11 45.78 14.05 -10.86
CA GLY A 11 44.96 14.64 -11.95
C GLY A 11 44.51 13.85 -13.20
N ILE A 12 43.18 13.75 -13.32
CA ILE A 12 42.33 13.99 -14.52
C ILE A 12 42.33 12.97 -15.71
N GLU A 13 41.24 12.19 -15.71
CA GLU A 13 40.27 11.87 -16.80
C GLU A 13 40.62 11.49 -18.27
N LEU A 14 39.62 10.77 -18.83
CA LEU A 14 39.10 10.75 -20.22
C LEU A 14 39.43 9.60 -21.19
N SER A 15 38.34 9.15 -21.84
CA SER A 15 38.23 8.50 -23.16
C SER A 15 38.46 6.98 -23.28
N ARG A 16 37.47 6.19 -22.84
CA ARG A 16 37.11 4.91 -23.50
C ARG A 16 36.01 5.12 -24.57
N ARG A 17 36.40 5.58 -25.75
CA ARG A 17 35.63 5.36 -27.00
C ARG A 17 36.56 4.69 -28.04
N THR A 18 35.97 3.93 -28.95
CA THR A 18 36.61 3.26 -30.10
C THR A 18 37.23 1.89 -29.83
N PHE A 19 36.40 0.85 -29.75
CA PHE A 19 36.74 -0.42 -30.41
C PHE A 19 35.53 -1.16 -31.00
N ALA A 20 34.96 -0.62 -32.08
CA ALA A 20 34.05 -1.33 -32.97
C ALA A 20 34.62 -1.34 -34.39
N LYS A 21 35.08 -2.50 -34.88
CA LYS A 21 35.21 -2.91 -36.30
C LYS A 21 35.95 -4.23 -36.48
N ALA A 22 35.21 -5.31 -36.73
CA ALA A 22 35.70 -6.49 -37.45
C ALA A 22 34.52 -7.24 -38.12
N THR A 23 34.05 -6.72 -39.25
CA THR A 23 32.95 -7.29 -40.04
C THR A 23 33.33 -8.63 -40.70
N GLY A 24 32.44 -9.62 -40.66
CA GLY A 24 32.58 -10.93 -41.30
C GLY A 24 31.46 -11.27 -42.29
N ALA A 25 31.46 -10.62 -43.46
CA ALA A 25 30.60 -10.96 -44.62
C ALA A 25 31.18 -12.15 -45.42
N ALA A 26 30.46 -12.98 -46.21
CA ALA A 26 29.02 -13.19 -46.48
C ALA A 26 28.85 -14.43 -47.42
N VAL A 27 27.63 -14.65 -47.96
CA VAL A 27 27.20 -15.40 -49.19
C VAL A 27 26.31 -16.64 -48.91
N GLY A 28 25.05 -16.72 -49.40
CA GLY A 28 24.21 -15.67 -50.01
C GLY A 28 22.98 -16.13 -50.82
N ALA A 29 22.05 -15.17 -51.00
CA ALA A 29 21.06 -14.97 -52.08
C ALA A 29 19.81 -15.88 -52.20
N GLY A 30 18.61 -15.26 -52.01
CA GLY A 30 17.31 -15.90 -52.25
C GLY A 30 16.06 -14.99 -52.28
N LEU A 31 16.15 -13.75 -52.81
CA LEU A 31 15.04 -12.83 -53.18
C LEU A 31 13.59 -13.17 -52.70
N PHE A 32 13.25 -12.78 -51.47
CA PHE A 32 12.01 -12.07 -51.10
C PHE A 32 12.33 -11.19 -49.87
N GLY A 33 11.55 -10.13 -49.64
CA GLY A 33 11.87 -9.14 -48.62
C GLY A 33 11.30 -9.50 -47.24
N ALA A 34 12.14 -10.09 -46.40
CA ALA A 34 11.98 -10.14 -44.95
C ALA A 34 13.38 -10.05 -44.34
N SER A 35 13.61 -9.07 -43.47
CA SER A 35 14.82 -9.00 -42.64
C SER A 35 14.51 -9.69 -41.33
N ALA A 36 14.76 -11.00 -41.29
CA ALA A 36 14.70 -11.76 -40.04
C ALA A 36 15.90 -11.35 -39.17
N ASP A 37 15.62 -10.54 -38.14
CA ASP A 37 16.57 -10.26 -37.06
C ASP A 37 16.53 -11.43 -36.06
N THR A 38 17.69 -11.83 -35.53
CA THR A 38 17.84 -13.06 -34.71
C THR A 38 18.35 -12.76 -33.31
N VAL A 39 17.68 -13.31 -32.29
CA VAL A 39 17.97 -13.16 -30.85
C VAL A 39 19.42 -13.51 -30.48
N SER A 40 20.16 -12.61 -29.82
CA SER A 40 21.60 -12.84 -29.52
C SER A 40 22.20 -12.01 -28.34
N ALA A 41 21.40 -11.48 -27.41
CA ALA A 41 21.94 -10.76 -26.24
C ALA A 41 21.22 -11.13 -24.94
N ASP A 42 21.99 -11.41 -23.90
CA ASP A 42 21.51 -11.55 -22.52
C ASP A 42 21.52 -10.15 -21.88
N HIS A 43 20.39 -9.43 -21.98
CA HIS A 43 20.14 -8.20 -21.27
C HIS A 43 18.80 -8.32 -20.53
N PRO A 44 18.71 -7.84 -19.26
CA PRO A 44 17.44 -7.79 -18.56
C PRO A 44 16.51 -6.82 -19.28
N MET A 45 15.24 -7.18 -19.34
CA MET A 45 14.19 -6.43 -20.03
C MET A 45 14.12 -4.99 -19.52
N ASP A 46 14.07 -4.02 -20.43
CA ASP A 46 13.73 -2.65 -20.05
C ASP A 46 12.29 -2.61 -19.51
N ARG A 47 12.12 -2.29 -18.22
CA ARG A 47 10.83 -2.32 -17.52
C ARG A 47 9.78 -1.41 -18.18
N LYS A 48 10.16 -0.45 -19.04
CA LYS A 48 9.20 0.30 -19.91
C LYS A 48 8.35 -0.62 -20.79
N PHE A 49 8.80 -1.83 -21.12
CA PHE A 49 8.03 -2.79 -21.90
C PHE A 49 7.14 -3.71 -21.04
N ALA A 50 7.21 -3.62 -19.71
CA ALA A 50 6.34 -4.36 -18.79
C ALA A 50 4.88 -3.85 -18.87
N ASN A 51 3.92 -4.56 -18.30
CA ASN A 51 2.53 -4.06 -18.22
C ASN A 51 2.51 -2.65 -17.54
N PRO A 52 1.68 -1.70 -17.99
CA PRO A 52 1.64 -0.35 -17.43
C PRO A 52 1.52 -0.27 -15.89
N ARG A 53 0.89 -1.26 -15.25
CA ARG A 53 0.84 -1.35 -13.77
C ARG A 53 2.22 -1.61 -13.18
N VAL A 54 2.96 -2.59 -13.71
CA VAL A 54 4.35 -2.92 -13.30
C VAL A 54 5.27 -1.71 -13.45
N GLN A 55 5.11 -0.92 -14.52
CA GLN A 55 5.87 0.31 -14.74
C GLN A 55 5.62 1.39 -13.68
N GLU A 56 4.39 1.49 -13.19
CA GLU A 56 4.03 2.43 -12.13
C GLU A 56 4.58 1.99 -10.77
N LEU A 57 4.42 0.70 -10.45
CA LEU A 57 4.77 0.09 -9.18
C LEU A 57 6.29 0.02 -8.95
N ALA A 58 7.06 -0.10 -10.04
CA ALA A 58 8.51 -0.01 -10.08
C ALA A 58 9.08 1.05 -9.12
N LYS A 59 8.47 2.23 -9.04
CA LYS A 59 8.98 3.38 -8.28
C LYS A 59 8.85 3.23 -6.76
N VAL A 60 7.89 2.40 -6.32
CA VAL A 60 7.73 1.97 -4.93
C VAL A 60 8.69 0.82 -4.64
N TRP A 61 8.75 -0.14 -5.55
CA TRP A 61 9.58 -1.34 -5.47
C TRP A 61 11.09 -1.06 -5.46
N ASP A 62 11.55 -0.11 -6.26
CA ASP A 62 12.96 0.33 -6.33
C ASP A 62 13.40 1.05 -5.03
N ARG A 63 12.46 1.34 -4.12
CA ARG A 63 12.70 1.82 -2.74
C ARG A 63 12.64 0.71 -1.69
N GLY A 64 12.40 -0.55 -2.08
CA GLY A 64 12.35 -1.74 -1.22
C GLY A 64 10.94 -2.22 -0.86
N TYR A 65 9.92 -1.39 -0.99
CA TYR A 65 8.55 -1.72 -0.59
C TYR A 65 7.86 -2.60 -1.65
N ARG A 66 7.66 -3.87 -1.32
CA ARG A 66 7.02 -4.89 -2.20
C ARG A 66 5.81 -5.56 -1.53
N GLY A 67 5.45 -5.09 -0.34
CA GLY A 67 4.46 -5.68 0.54
C GLY A 67 5.14 -6.63 1.52
N SER A 68 4.78 -6.56 2.80
CA SER A 68 5.44 -7.39 3.81
C SER A 68 5.13 -8.88 3.59
N ASN A 69 6.19 -9.69 3.61
CA ASN A 69 6.13 -11.14 3.59
C ASN A 69 5.38 -11.73 4.80
N ASP A 70 5.26 -10.96 5.88
CA ASP A 70 4.57 -11.34 7.11
C ASP A 70 3.12 -10.83 7.15
N ASN A 71 2.66 -10.03 6.17
CA ASN A 71 1.29 -9.47 6.12
C ASN A 71 0.49 -10.02 4.94
N ALA A 72 -0.61 -10.74 5.20
CA ALA A 72 -1.42 -11.30 4.14
C ALA A 72 -2.45 -10.32 3.55
N LEU A 73 -2.77 -10.55 2.27
CA LEU A 73 -3.88 -9.92 1.56
C LEU A 73 -4.98 -10.95 1.27
N GLY A 74 -6.20 -10.62 1.67
CA GLY A 74 -7.37 -11.47 1.51
C GLY A 74 -8.14 -11.18 0.23
N LEU A 75 -8.77 -12.19 -0.33
CA LEU A 75 -9.71 -12.05 -1.44
C LEU A 75 -11.01 -12.78 -1.14
N THR A 76 -12.14 -12.07 -1.22
CA THR A 76 -13.46 -12.72 -1.33
C THR A 76 -13.94 -12.63 -2.77
N ASP A 77 -13.98 -13.77 -3.48
CA ASP A 77 -14.35 -13.81 -4.91
C ASP A 77 -14.85 -15.21 -5.31
N SER A 78 -14.70 -15.59 -6.58
CA SER A 78 -14.98 -16.93 -7.10
C SER A 78 -14.00 -18.01 -6.64
N GLY A 79 -12.77 -17.63 -6.25
CA GLY A 79 -11.74 -18.52 -5.75
C GLY A 79 -10.32 -18.00 -6.02
N ILE A 80 -9.31 -18.85 -5.81
CA ILE A 80 -7.92 -18.63 -6.24
C ILE A 80 -7.38 -19.96 -6.74
N ASP A 81 -6.91 -20.03 -7.99
CA ASP A 81 -6.21 -21.20 -8.49
C ASP A 81 -4.71 -21.14 -8.18
N ALA A 82 -4.35 -21.57 -6.97
CA ALA A 82 -2.97 -21.62 -6.50
C ALA A 82 -2.09 -22.69 -7.20
N ARG A 83 -2.54 -23.27 -8.32
CA ARG A 83 -1.68 -23.99 -9.27
C ARG A 83 -0.97 -23.04 -10.24
N HIS A 84 -1.52 -21.85 -10.49
CA HIS A 84 -0.87 -20.83 -11.32
C HIS A 84 0.39 -20.29 -10.61
N PRO A 85 1.58 -20.24 -11.23
CA PRO A 85 2.82 -19.91 -10.53
C PRO A 85 2.83 -18.53 -9.84
N ASP A 86 2.09 -17.55 -10.36
CA ASP A 86 1.97 -16.24 -9.70
C ASP A 86 1.22 -16.27 -8.36
N LEU A 87 0.30 -17.22 -8.18
CA LEU A 87 -0.60 -17.35 -7.04
C LEU A 87 -0.19 -18.51 -6.11
N GLY A 88 0.65 -19.40 -6.63
CA GLY A 88 1.08 -20.63 -6.01
C GLY A 88 2.56 -20.66 -5.60
N PRO A 89 3.00 -21.78 -5.01
CA PRO A 89 2.15 -22.90 -4.59
C PRO A 89 1.35 -22.54 -3.32
N TRP A 90 0.47 -23.45 -2.89
CA TRP A 90 -0.30 -23.32 -1.64
C TRP A 90 0.34 -24.12 -0.50
N ASN A 91 0.43 -23.53 0.69
CA ASN A 91 1.01 -24.15 1.88
C ASN A 91 0.22 -25.35 2.45
N GLY A 92 -1.00 -25.61 1.95
CA GLY A 92 -1.87 -26.69 2.42
C GLY A 92 -2.84 -26.30 3.54
N VAL A 93 -2.81 -25.06 4.03
CA VAL A 93 -3.69 -24.61 5.12
C VAL A 93 -5.09 -24.28 4.58
N GLU A 94 -6.07 -25.04 5.06
CA GLU A 94 -7.50 -24.81 4.89
C GLU A 94 -8.08 -24.21 6.17
N ILE A 95 -8.88 -23.15 6.02
CA ILE A 95 -9.67 -22.52 7.07
C ILE A 95 -11.04 -23.18 7.08
N VAL A 96 -11.54 -23.54 8.26
CA VAL A 96 -12.85 -24.16 8.44
C VAL A 96 -13.58 -23.58 9.66
N GLU A 97 -14.89 -23.67 9.63
CA GLU A 97 -15.72 -23.61 10.83
C GLU A 97 -15.78 -25.04 11.43
N ASP A 98 -15.40 -25.20 12.70
CA ASP A 98 -15.47 -26.49 13.43
C ASP A 98 -16.15 -26.27 14.79
N ASP A 99 -17.19 -27.07 15.09
CA ASP A 99 -18.09 -26.93 16.25
C ASP A 99 -18.63 -25.49 16.52
N GLY A 100 -18.63 -24.61 15.50
CA GLY A 100 -19.04 -23.20 15.62
C GLY A 100 -17.93 -22.28 16.12
N GLY A 101 -16.69 -22.53 15.70
CA GLY A 101 -15.53 -21.67 15.92
C GLY A 101 -14.54 -21.76 14.74
N PHE A 102 -13.62 -20.79 14.67
CA PHE A 102 -12.51 -20.77 13.71
C PHE A 102 -11.52 -21.92 13.97
N ALA A 103 -11.13 -22.65 12.92
CA ALA A 103 -10.07 -23.66 13.00
C ALA A 103 -9.27 -23.79 11.70
N LEU A 104 -7.99 -24.12 11.82
CA LEU A 104 -7.13 -24.47 10.69
C LEU A 104 -7.01 -25.99 10.51
N LYS A 105 -6.93 -26.43 9.26
CA LYS A 105 -6.64 -27.80 8.85
C LYS A 105 -5.50 -27.79 7.84
N ASP A 106 -4.36 -28.34 8.23
CA ASP A 106 -3.28 -28.63 7.30
C ASP A 106 -3.68 -29.86 6.45
N ARG A 107 -3.75 -29.67 5.12
CA ARG A 107 -4.07 -30.68 4.11
C ARG A 107 -2.83 -31.38 3.55
N ASN A 108 -1.63 -30.90 3.87
CA ASN A 108 -0.33 -31.52 3.57
C ASN A 108 0.12 -32.51 4.65
N VAL A 109 -0.55 -32.59 5.82
CA VAL A 109 -0.26 -33.63 6.83
C VAL A 109 -0.41 -35.02 6.22
N ASP A 110 0.69 -35.79 6.23
CA ASP A 110 0.67 -37.22 5.95
C ASP A 110 -0.43 -37.92 6.75
N PHE A 111 -1.20 -38.82 6.14
CA PHE A 111 -2.22 -39.57 6.89
C PHE A 111 -1.66 -40.92 7.34
N VAL A 112 -1.64 -41.17 8.65
CA VAL A 112 -1.35 -42.51 9.17
C VAL A 112 -2.56 -43.39 8.95
N ARG A 113 -2.34 -44.52 8.29
CA ARG A 113 -3.32 -45.61 8.19
C ARG A 113 -3.39 -46.36 9.52
N ASP A 114 -4.36 -46.03 10.37
CA ASP A 114 -4.67 -46.85 11.55
C ASP A 114 -5.62 -47.99 11.20
N SER A 115 -5.60 -49.07 12.00
CA SER A 115 -6.49 -50.22 11.91
C SER A 115 -6.51 -50.96 10.54
N GLU A 116 -5.44 -50.79 9.74
CA GLU A 116 -5.30 -51.34 8.39
C GLU A 116 -5.63 -52.84 8.32
N LYS A 117 -6.41 -53.20 7.30
CA LYS A 117 -6.81 -54.57 6.99
C LYS A 117 -6.69 -54.80 5.48
N THR A 118 -5.82 -55.72 5.10
CA THR A 118 -5.64 -56.17 3.72
C THR A 118 -6.71 -57.20 3.35
N HIS A 119 -7.21 -57.10 2.11
CA HIS A 119 -8.10 -58.00 1.43
C HIS A 119 -7.44 -58.34 0.08
N ALA A 120 -7.40 -59.61 -0.32
CA ALA A 120 -6.83 -59.99 -1.61
C ALA A 120 -7.66 -61.11 -2.22
N ASP A 121 -7.93 -61.03 -3.53
CA ASP A 121 -8.56 -62.09 -4.29
C ASP A 121 -7.91 -62.24 -5.68
N GLU A 122 -7.95 -63.45 -6.22
CA GLU A 122 -7.29 -63.87 -7.46
C GLU A 122 -8.30 -64.54 -8.38
N GLU A 123 -8.50 -64.00 -9.60
CA GLU A 123 -9.44 -64.56 -10.57
C GLU A 123 -8.85 -64.68 -11.99
N THR A 124 -9.35 -65.67 -12.74
CA THR A 124 -9.01 -65.88 -14.14
C THR A 124 -10.14 -65.41 -15.05
N VAL A 125 -9.95 -64.29 -15.72
CA VAL A 125 -10.97 -63.69 -16.59
C VAL A 125 -10.81 -64.18 -18.02
N SER A 126 -11.92 -64.60 -18.64
CA SER A 126 -11.97 -65.10 -20.00
C SER A 126 -12.77 -64.15 -20.91
N PRO A 127 -12.41 -64.00 -22.20
CA PRO A 127 -13.12 -63.14 -23.14
C PRO A 127 -14.64 -63.43 -23.21
N ALA A 128 -15.46 -62.39 -23.07
CA ALA A 128 -16.88 -62.46 -23.39
C ALA A 128 -17.06 -62.84 -24.87
N SER A 129 -17.88 -63.86 -25.15
CA SER A 129 -17.89 -64.52 -26.47
C SER A 129 -18.52 -63.72 -27.62
N THR A 130 -18.86 -62.44 -27.41
CA THR A 130 -19.42 -61.51 -28.42
C THR A 130 -19.35 -60.07 -27.90
N THR A 131 -18.46 -59.25 -28.45
CA THR A 131 -18.49 -57.76 -28.48
C THR A 131 -19.18 -57.08 -27.30
N GLY A 132 -18.60 -57.20 -26.11
CA GLY A 132 -19.09 -56.54 -24.90
C GLY A 132 -18.04 -56.58 -23.80
N THR A 133 -17.92 -55.46 -23.11
CA THR A 133 -17.04 -55.25 -21.96
C THR A 133 -17.29 -56.32 -20.90
N THR A 134 -16.23 -56.86 -20.32
CA THR A 134 -16.31 -57.91 -19.29
C THR A 134 -16.03 -57.29 -17.93
N THR A 135 -17.05 -57.21 -17.06
CA THR A 135 -16.90 -56.78 -15.66
C THR A 135 -16.85 -57.99 -14.73
N VAL A 136 -15.92 -57.98 -13.77
CA VAL A 136 -15.66 -59.07 -12.83
C VAL A 136 -15.59 -58.52 -11.40
N GLU A 137 -16.32 -59.18 -10.49
CA GLU A 137 -16.46 -58.79 -9.08
C GLU A 137 -15.41 -59.50 -8.24
N LEU A 138 -14.49 -58.75 -7.62
CA LEU A 138 -13.24 -59.34 -7.11
C LEU A 138 -13.06 -59.14 -5.60
N VAL A 139 -13.37 -57.97 -5.06
CA VAL A 139 -13.27 -57.73 -3.61
C VAL A 139 -14.48 -56.95 -3.10
N THR A 140 -15.40 -57.61 -2.40
CA THR A 140 -16.44 -56.92 -1.63
C THR A 140 -15.90 -56.48 -0.27
N LEU A 141 -16.12 -55.22 0.06
CA LEU A 141 -15.83 -54.61 1.35
C LEU A 141 -17.14 -54.34 2.09
N THR A 142 -17.27 -54.90 3.29
CA THR A 142 -18.27 -54.45 4.26
C THR A 142 -17.53 -53.60 5.29
N PRO A 143 -17.73 -52.27 5.32
CA PRO A 143 -17.15 -51.41 6.33
C PRO A 143 -17.60 -51.87 7.73
N ASP A 144 -16.67 -51.84 8.68
CA ASP A 144 -16.97 -51.82 10.11
C ASP A 144 -16.84 -50.34 10.52
N ALA A 145 -17.55 -49.90 11.57
CA ALA A 145 -17.71 -48.49 11.96
C ALA A 145 -16.43 -47.80 12.50
N LYS A 146 -15.26 -48.28 12.07
CA LYS A 146 -13.90 -47.85 12.43
C LYS A 146 -12.96 -47.73 11.21
N ARG A 147 -13.49 -47.76 9.99
CA ARG A 147 -12.69 -47.58 8.77
C ARG A 147 -13.42 -46.63 7.84
N SER A 148 -12.70 -45.59 7.43
CA SER A 148 -13.21 -44.48 6.63
C SER A 148 -12.72 -44.52 5.18
N HIS A 149 -11.65 -45.25 4.88
CA HIS A 149 -10.99 -45.22 3.57
C HIS A 149 -10.52 -46.61 3.11
N ALA A 150 -10.32 -46.76 1.80
CA ALA A 150 -9.77 -47.93 1.15
C ALA A 150 -8.73 -47.56 0.08
N SER A 151 -7.99 -48.57 -0.39
CA SER A 151 -7.12 -48.47 -1.58
C SER A 151 -7.03 -49.85 -2.21
N ALA A 152 -6.73 -49.95 -3.50
CA ALA A 152 -6.49 -51.23 -4.15
C ALA A 152 -5.46 -51.13 -5.27
N THR A 153 -4.60 -52.16 -5.36
CA THR A 153 -3.73 -52.39 -6.51
C THR A 153 -4.25 -53.60 -7.27
N MET A 154 -4.51 -53.44 -8.57
CA MET A 154 -4.80 -54.53 -9.50
C MET A 154 -3.54 -54.84 -10.30
N THR A 155 -3.10 -56.10 -10.29
CA THR A 155 -2.04 -56.59 -11.18
C THR A 155 -2.63 -57.63 -12.12
N TRP A 156 -2.26 -57.59 -13.40
CA TRP A 156 -2.80 -58.53 -14.39
C TRP A 156 -1.76 -58.93 -15.44
N THR A 157 -1.84 -60.16 -15.93
CA THR A 157 -0.89 -60.68 -16.93
C THR A 157 -1.56 -60.84 -18.30
N PRO A 158 -1.26 -59.97 -19.29
CA PRO A 158 -1.70 -60.18 -20.67
C PRO A 158 -1.05 -61.41 -21.29
N SER A 159 -1.87 -62.36 -21.79
CA SER A 159 -1.37 -63.49 -22.57
C SER A 159 -0.62 -63.02 -23.84
N PRO A 160 0.50 -63.66 -24.24
CA PRO A 160 1.33 -63.19 -25.35
C PRO A 160 0.59 -63.22 -26.70
N ARG A 161 0.52 -62.05 -27.36
CA ARG A 161 -0.31 -61.79 -28.55
C ARG A 161 0.04 -62.70 -29.75
N PRO A 162 -0.96 -63.32 -30.41
CA PRO A 162 -0.85 -63.77 -31.80
C PRO A 162 -1.18 -62.61 -32.77
N SER A 163 -0.18 -61.80 -33.11
CA SER A 163 -0.15 -60.85 -34.24
C SER A 163 -1.50 -60.23 -34.69
N GLY A 164 -2.01 -59.28 -33.92
CA GLY A 164 -3.23 -58.50 -34.20
C GLY A 164 -3.22 -57.19 -33.43
N ASN A 165 -3.96 -56.19 -33.92
CA ASN A 165 -3.86 -54.79 -33.45
C ASN A 165 -4.89 -54.42 -32.37
N GLU A 166 -5.43 -55.42 -31.67
CA GLU A 166 -6.33 -55.26 -30.53
C GLU A 166 -5.49 -55.28 -29.25
N ALA A 167 -5.59 -54.24 -28.42
CA ALA A 167 -5.00 -54.19 -27.10
C ALA A 167 -6.03 -54.70 -26.08
N ASN A 168 -5.58 -55.47 -25.10
CA ASN A 168 -6.37 -55.72 -23.90
C ASN A 168 -6.28 -54.46 -23.02
N SER A 169 -7.40 -53.97 -22.49
CA SER A 169 -7.45 -53.01 -21.37
C SER A 169 -8.21 -53.63 -20.21
N LEU A 170 -7.81 -53.27 -18.99
CA LEU A 170 -8.53 -53.58 -17.77
C LEU A 170 -8.47 -52.38 -16.84
N ASP A 171 -9.64 -51.84 -16.55
CA ASP A 171 -9.85 -50.67 -15.71
C ASP A 171 -10.33 -51.14 -14.33
N LEU A 172 -9.76 -50.57 -13.27
CA LEU A 172 -10.06 -50.88 -11.87
C LEU A 172 -11.16 -49.93 -11.37
N LEU A 173 -12.32 -50.50 -11.07
CA LEU A 173 -13.49 -49.83 -10.53
C LEU A 173 -13.55 -49.96 -9.00
N PHE A 174 -13.94 -48.88 -8.34
CA PHE A 174 -14.46 -48.88 -6.98
C PHE A 174 -15.93 -48.47 -7.00
N GLN A 175 -16.80 -49.28 -6.38
CA GLN A 175 -18.25 -49.13 -6.49
C GLN A 175 -18.96 -49.24 -5.14
N CYS A 176 -20.06 -48.50 -4.98
CA CYS A 176 -20.93 -48.51 -3.80
C CYS A 176 -22.28 -49.19 -4.13
N GLU A 177 -22.90 -49.87 -3.15
CA GLU A 177 -24.22 -50.50 -3.32
C GLU A 177 -25.35 -49.47 -3.17
N VAL A 178 -26.18 -49.33 -4.21
CA VAL A 178 -27.31 -48.37 -4.27
C VAL A 178 -28.63 -49.09 -4.52
N GLU A 179 -29.78 -48.42 -4.34
CA GLU A 179 -31.09 -49.05 -4.52
C GLU A 179 -31.32 -49.48 -5.99
N GLY A 180 -31.00 -50.74 -6.29
CA GLY A 180 -31.17 -51.37 -7.60
C GLY A 180 -29.88 -51.79 -8.31
N GLY A 181 -28.69 -51.56 -7.73
CA GLY A 181 -27.44 -51.96 -8.37
C GLY A 181 -26.18 -51.49 -7.63
N TRP A 182 -25.12 -51.32 -8.42
CA TRP A 182 -23.83 -50.79 -7.99
C TRP A 182 -23.50 -49.56 -8.82
N GLU A 183 -23.04 -48.50 -8.17
CA GLU A 183 -22.63 -47.24 -8.80
C GLU A 183 -21.11 -47.06 -8.65
N THR A 184 -20.43 -46.64 -9.71
CA THR A 184 -18.99 -46.39 -9.68
C THR A 184 -18.70 -45.08 -8.97
N VAL A 185 -17.86 -45.13 -7.94
CA VAL A 185 -17.46 -43.99 -7.10
C VAL A 185 -16.03 -43.53 -7.45
N ALA A 186 -15.17 -44.43 -7.91
CA ALA A 186 -13.88 -44.10 -8.49
C ALA A 186 -13.48 -45.15 -9.54
N GLU A 187 -12.68 -44.74 -10.52
CA GLU A 187 -12.19 -45.59 -11.61
C GLU A 187 -10.77 -45.18 -11.98
N THR A 188 -9.95 -46.13 -12.39
CA THR A 188 -8.62 -45.89 -12.97
C THR A 188 -8.36 -46.91 -14.07
N GLY A 189 -7.72 -46.48 -15.15
CA GLY A 189 -7.50 -47.34 -16.31
C GLY A 189 -6.33 -46.84 -17.14
N THR A 190 -5.24 -47.61 -17.16
CA THR A 190 -4.10 -47.38 -18.04
C THR A 190 -3.85 -48.58 -18.95
N SER A 191 -2.95 -48.43 -19.92
CA SER A 191 -2.53 -49.55 -20.78
C SER A 191 -1.37 -50.37 -20.17
N ARG A 192 -1.20 -50.31 -18.84
CA ARG A 192 -0.07 -50.90 -18.10
C ARG A 192 -0.49 -52.21 -17.41
N GLU A 193 0.49 -52.94 -16.87
CA GLU A 193 0.29 -54.24 -16.20
C GLU A 193 -0.20 -54.11 -14.74
N VAL A 194 -0.28 -52.87 -14.24
CA VAL A 194 -0.67 -52.53 -12.86
C VAL A 194 -1.54 -51.29 -12.87
N GLU A 195 -2.70 -51.36 -12.20
CA GLU A 195 -3.62 -50.26 -11.94
C GLU A 195 -3.74 -50.03 -10.42
N GLU A 196 -3.90 -48.78 -9.99
CA GLU A 196 -3.96 -48.45 -8.55
C GLU A 196 -5.00 -47.36 -8.25
N LEU A 197 -5.88 -47.64 -7.28
CA LEU A 197 -6.75 -46.66 -6.64
C LEU A 197 -6.25 -46.43 -5.22
N THR A 198 -5.86 -45.20 -4.90
CA THR A 198 -5.43 -44.77 -3.57
C THR A 198 -6.53 -43.98 -2.87
N ASP A 199 -6.66 -44.19 -1.56
CA ASP A 199 -7.42 -43.36 -0.62
C ASP A 199 -8.89 -43.04 -0.97
N VAL A 200 -9.62 -44.00 -1.55
CA VAL A 200 -11.05 -43.87 -1.83
C VAL A 200 -11.90 -43.95 -0.54
N PRO A 201 -12.93 -43.11 -0.35
CA PRO A 201 -13.73 -43.10 0.89
C PRO A 201 -14.65 -44.32 1.00
N LEU A 202 -15.02 -44.66 2.25
CA LEU A 202 -16.01 -45.69 2.60
C LEU A 202 -17.17 -45.05 3.38
N GLU A 203 -18.39 -45.15 2.86
CA GLU A 203 -19.58 -44.84 3.67
C GLU A 203 -19.80 -45.90 4.76
N ALA A 204 -20.21 -45.45 5.95
CA ALA A 204 -20.55 -46.35 7.06
C ALA A 204 -21.83 -47.15 6.75
N ASP A 205 -21.83 -48.44 7.11
CA ASP A 205 -22.92 -49.40 6.90
C ASP A 205 -23.33 -49.69 5.43
N THR A 206 -22.79 -48.96 4.42
CA THR A 206 -22.99 -49.27 2.99
C THR A 206 -21.93 -50.25 2.45
N PRO A 207 -22.29 -51.35 1.77
CA PRO A 207 -21.33 -52.22 1.11
C PRO A 207 -20.63 -51.55 -0.08
N HIS A 208 -19.31 -51.73 -0.18
CA HIS A 208 -18.49 -51.25 -1.29
C HIS A 208 -17.80 -52.44 -1.98
N ARG A 209 -17.26 -52.26 -3.17
CA ARG A 209 -16.45 -53.29 -3.84
C ARG A 209 -15.41 -52.72 -4.79
N PHE A 210 -14.32 -53.47 -4.97
CA PHE A 210 -13.46 -53.34 -6.13
C PHE A 210 -13.85 -54.38 -7.20
N ALA A 211 -13.93 -53.92 -8.43
CA ALA A 211 -14.23 -54.72 -9.62
C ALA A 211 -13.25 -54.36 -10.74
N ALA A 212 -13.06 -55.26 -11.69
CA ALA A 212 -12.29 -54.98 -12.91
C ALA A 212 -13.25 -54.97 -14.10
N THR A 213 -13.09 -54.05 -15.03
CA THR A 213 -13.87 -53.98 -16.27
C THR A 213 -12.94 -53.82 -17.47
N GLY A 214 -13.33 -54.23 -18.67
CA GLY A 214 -12.54 -53.95 -19.87
C GLY A 214 -12.77 -54.91 -21.04
N ASP A 215 -12.01 -54.67 -22.11
CA ASP A 215 -12.05 -55.45 -23.35
C ASP A 215 -10.88 -56.44 -23.41
N LEU A 216 -11.20 -57.72 -23.26
CA LEU A 216 -10.23 -58.82 -23.27
C LEU A 216 -10.33 -59.66 -24.55
N SER A 217 -9.26 -59.68 -25.35
CA SER A 217 -9.12 -60.57 -26.51
C SER A 217 -8.63 -61.98 -26.14
N THR A 218 -8.07 -62.15 -24.94
CA THR A 218 -7.43 -63.38 -24.44
C THR A 218 -7.72 -63.60 -22.96
N VAL A 219 -7.56 -64.84 -22.49
CA VAL A 219 -7.64 -65.16 -21.06
C VAL A 219 -6.49 -64.46 -20.33
N SER A 220 -6.83 -63.76 -19.25
CA SER A 220 -5.89 -63.04 -18.39
C SER A 220 -6.09 -63.47 -16.93
N GLU A 221 -4.99 -63.65 -16.20
CA GLU A 221 -5.01 -63.81 -14.75
C GLU A 221 -4.88 -62.41 -14.13
N LEU A 222 -5.74 -62.07 -13.16
CA LEU A 222 -5.70 -60.80 -12.45
C LEU A 222 -5.78 -61.03 -10.92
N THR A 223 -5.14 -60.16 -10.17
CA THR A 223 -5.15 -60.12 -8.71
C THR A 223 -5.50 -58.71 -8.26
N ILE A 224 -6.51 -58.55 -7.39
CA ILE A 224 -6.74 -57.29 -6.67
C ILE A 224 -6.30 -57.46 -5.23
N THR A 225 -5.38 -56.60 -4.79
CA THR A 225 -5.02 -56.43 -3.38
C THR A 225 -5.59 -55.12 -2.88
N ALA A 226 -6.72 -55.19 -2.18
CA ALA A 226 -7.34 -54.06 -1.51
C ALA A 226 -6.87 -53.93 -0.05
N ARG A 227 -6.95 -52.72 0.48
CA ARG A 227 -6.67 -52.34 1.87
C ARG A 227 -7.82 -51.48 2.34
N THR A 228 -8.24 -51.66 3.58
CA THR A 228 -9.17 -50.75 4.26
C THR A 228 -8.51 -50.27 5.54
N TYR A 229 -8.63 -48.99 5.86
CA TYR A 229 -8.00 -48.37 7.02
C TYR A 229 -8.85 -47.24 7.56
N ASP A 230 -8.50 -46.77 8.75
CA ASP A 230 -8.95 -45.46 9.22
C ASP A 230 -7.88 -44.42 8.90
N ARG A 231 -8.33 -43.25 8.45
CA ARG A 231 -7.46 -42.16 8.03
C ARG A 231 -7.30 -41.19 9.20
N MET A 232 -6.17 -41.25 9.89
CA MET A 232 -5.83 -40.31 10.96
C MET A 232 -4.73 -39.34 10.48
N PRO A 233 -4.86 -38.01 10.67
CA PRO A 233 -3.77 -37.09 10.41
C PRO A 233 -2.53 -37.42 11.25
N ALA A 234 -1.34 -37.47 10.65
CA ALA A 234 -0.07 -37.66 11.34
C ALA A 234 0.38 -36.42 12.15
N GLY A 235 -0.50 -35.86 12.97
CA GLY A 235 -0.22 -34.60 13.67
C GLY A 235 -1.19 -34.17 14.77
N LEU A 236 -2.34 -34.83 14.96
CA LEU A 236 -3.36 -34.42 15.95
C LEU A 236 -3.00 -34.76 17.42
N LEU A 237 -1.80 -34.37 17.85
CA LEU A 237 -1.37 -34.27 19.25
C LEU A 237 -0.48 -33.02 19.48
N GLY A 238 -0.99 -31.83 19.11
CA GLY A 238 -0.64 -30.57 19.79
C GLY A 238 0.46 -29.70 19.19
N SER A 239 0.59 -29.66 17.86
CA SER A 239 1.26 -28.54 17.18
C SER A 239 0.22 -27.55 16.66
N GLU A 240 0.42 -26.28 16.99
CA GLU A 240 -0.25 -25.12 16.40
C GLU A 240 0.12 -25.04 14.90
N ILE A 241 -0.83 -24.70 14.04
CA ILE A 241 -0.59 -24.56 12.59
C ILE A 241 -0.21 -23.10 12.35
N ASP A 242 1.03 -22.89 11.92
CA ASP A 242 1.56 -21.58 11.51
C ASP A 242 1.48 -21.46 9.97
N PRO A 243 0.63 -20.58 9.40
CA PRO A 243 0.53 -20.38 7.96
C PRO A 243 1.82 -19.91 7.27
N PHE A 244 2.70 -19.22 8.00
CA PHE A 244 3.97 -18.65 7.53
C PHE A 244 5.16 -19.59 7.74
N SER A 245 4.93 -20.78 8.29
CA SER A 245 5.98 -21.78 8.56
C SER A 245 6.74 -22.26 7.32
N VAL A 246 6.15 -22.08 6.14
CA VAL A 246 6.83 -22.11 4.84
C VAL A 246 6.99 -20.67 4.37
N GLY A 247 8.23 -20.29 4.02
CA GLY A 247 8.51 -18.94 3.55
C GLY A 247 7.71 -18.59 2.29
N PRO A 248 7.49 -17.31 2.00
CA PRO A 248 6.63 -16.87 0.91
C PRO A 248 7.14 -17.30 -0.47
N ASP A 249 8.45 -17.50 -0.65
CA ASP A 249 9.06 -18.12 -1.85
C ASP A 249 8.63 -19.58 -2.05
N GLU A 250 8.36 -20.28 -0.94
CA GLU A 250 7.93 -21.67 -0.89
C GLU A 250 6.40 -21.83 -0.90
N ALA A 251 5.63 -20.80 -0.54
CA ALA A 251 4.17 -20.75 -0.69
C ALA A 251 3.62 -19.32 -0.81
N LYS A 252 2.88 -19.05 -1.89
CA LYS A 252 2.26 -17.74 -2.14
C LYS A 252 0.81 -17.65 -1.64
N THR A 253 0.04 -18.73 -1.75
CA THR A 253 -1.26 -18.83 -1.07
C THR A 253 -1.05 -19.52 0.27
N ILE A 254 -1.38 -18.83 1.37
CA ILE A 254 -1.16 -19.33 2.74
C ILE A 254 -2.44 -19.69 3.50
N GLY A 255 -3.62 -19.42 2.92
CA GLY A 255 -4.91 -19.79 3.51
C GLY A 255 -6.00 -19.98 2.47
N TRP A 256 -6.89 -20.94 2.71
CA TRP A 256 -8.02 -21.26 1.82
C TRP A 256 -9.31 -21.47 2.61
N PHE A 257 -10.33 -20.67 2.34
CA PHE A 257 -11.69 -20.85 2.86
C PHE A 257 -12.67 -21.09 1.71
N ASN A 258 -13.62 -22.01 1.89
CA ASN A 258 -14.64 -22.30 0.90
C ASN A 258 -16.05 -22.33 1.50
N ALA A 259 -16.88 -21.33 1.18
CA ALA A 259 -18.27 -21.26 1.62
C ALA A 259 -19.20 -22.28 0.93
N GLY A 260 -18.70 -23.07 -0.03
CA GLY A 260 -19.34 -24.24 -0.64
C GLY A 260 -20.61 -23.99 -1.48
N SER A 261 -21.14 -22.76 -1.49
CA SER A 261 -22.53 -22.47 -1.90
C SER A 261 -22.72 -22.08 -3.36
N ARG A 262 -21.70 -21.45 -3.99
CA ARG A 262 -21.83 -20.87 -5.34
C ARG A 262 -20.93 -21.50 -6.40
N TYR A 263 -19.67 -21.80 -6.05
CA TYR A 263 -18.64 -22.30 -6.98
C TYR A 263 -18.22 -23.75 -6.65
N GLY A 264 -19.16 -24.54 -6.12
CA GLY A 264 -18.90 -25.89 -5.64
C GLY A 264 -18.10 -25.94 -4.33
N ASN A 265 -17.75 -27.14 -3.92
CA ASN A 265 -16.93 -27.40 -2.73
C ASN A 265 -15.60 -28.05 -3.16
N SER A 266 -14.50 -27.36 -2.92
CA SER A 266 -13.14 -27.80 -3.21
C SER A 266 -12.27 -27.72 -1.96
N PRO A 267 -11.62 -28.82 -1.52
CA PRO A 267 -10.74 -28.87 -0.35
C PRO A 267 -9.33 -28.30 -0.62
N LYS A 268 -9.11 -27.72 -1.81
CA LYS A 268 -7.88 -27.02 -2.22
C LYS A 268 -8.26 -25.72 -2.94
N PRO A 269 -7.39 -24.69 -2.97
CA PRO A 269 -7.58 -23.50 -3.80
C PRO A 269 -7.89 -23.89 -5.25
N ARG A 270 -9.05 -23.43 -5.72
CA ARG A 270 -9.53 -23.53 -7.10
C ARG A 270 -10.32 -22.27 -7.42
N ASP A 271 -10.50 -21.99 -8.71
CA ASP A 271 -11.32 -20.89 -9.17
C ASP A 271 -12.07 -21.27 -10.45
N PRO A 272 -13.25 -21.92 -10.33
CA PRO A 272 -14.02 -22.40 -11.49
C PRO A 272 -14.59 -21.29 -12.41
N ASP A 273 -14.44 -20.01 -12.04
CA ASP A 273 -14.88 -18.84 -12.82
C ASP A 273 -13.68 -18.07 -13.42
N GLY A 274 -12.47 -18.30 -12.88
CA GLY A 274 -11.24 -17.59 -13.21
C GLY A 274 -11.24 -16.09 -12.90
N HIS A 275 -12.26 -15.57 -12.22
CA HIS A 275 -12.35 -14.15 -11.89
C HIS A 275 -11.48 -13.79 -10.68
N GLY A 276 -11.59 -14.56 -9.60
CA GLY A 276 -10.81 -14.33 -8.38
C GLY A 276 -9.31 -14.52 -8.55
N SER A 277 -8.85 -15.47 -9.36
CA SER A 277 -7.43 -15.69 -9.65
C SER A 277 -6.82 -14.51 -10.41
N HIS A 278 -7.58 -13.97 -11.37
CA HIS A 278 -7.20 -12.76 -12.10
C HIS A 278 -7.15 -11.55 -11.15
N CYS A 279 -8.12 -11.40 -10.23
CA CYS A 279 -8.09 -10.36 -9.18
C CYS A 279 -6.89 -10.51 -8.22
N ALA A 280 -6.63 -11.74 -7.74
CA ALA A 280 -5.51 -12.06 -6.87
C ALA A 280 -4.16 -11.75 -7.52
N SER A 281 -4.03 -12.06 -8.82
CA SER A 281 -2.83 -11.77 -9.61
C SER A 281 -2.57 -10.27 -9.73
N ILE A 282 -3.60 -9.45 -9.94
CA ILE A 282 -3.45 -7.97 -9.90
C ILE A 282 -3.05 -7.50 -8.50
N MET A 283 -3.64 -8.05 -7.44
CA MET A 283 -3.43 -7.60 -6.06
C MET A 283 -2.01 -7.89 -5.56
N GLY A 284 -1.52 -9.12 -5.76
CA GLY A 284 -0.24 -9.56 -5.23
C GLY A 284 0.33 -10.79 -5.92
N GLY A 285 0.00 -11.05 -7.20
CA GLY A 285 0.67 -12.09 -7.97
C GLY A 285 2.19 -11.86 -8.02
N SER A 286 2.99 -12.92 -7.86
CA SER A 286 4.45 -12.80 -7.77
C SER A 286 5.15 -12.45 -9.10
N GLY A 287 4.47 -12.60 -10.24
CA GLY A 287 5.04 -12.41 -11.58
C GLY A 287 5.95 -13.55 -12.06
N ARG A 288 6.09 -14.63 -11.28
CA ARG A 288 6.96 -15.78 -11.59
C ARG A 288 6.66 -16.44 -12.94
N ALA A 289 5.40 -16.47 -13.38
CA ALA A 289 5.01 -17.02 -14.67
C ALA A 289 5.37 -16.13 -15.87
N SER A 290 5.87 -14.90 -15.64
CA SER A 290 6.24 -13.97 -16.71
C SER A 290 7.58 -13.23 -16.49
N GLU A 291 8.48 -13.78 -15.65
CA GLU A 291 9.86 -13.28 -15.52
C GLU A 291 10.63 -13.50 -16.83
N VAL A 292 11.22 -12.44 -17.38
CA VAL A 292 11.90 -12.48 -18.69
C VAL A 292 13.37 -12.89 -18.57
N THR A 293 13.79 -13.89 -19.35
CA THR A 293 15.19 -14.35 -19.43
C THR A 293 16.01 -13.63 -20.50
N ARG A 294 15.40 -13.37 -21.67
CA ARG A 294 16.13 -13.01 -22.88
C ARG A 294 15.32 -12.08 -23.77
N GLU A 295 15.92 -10.95 -24.11
CA GLU A 295 15.27 -9.88 -24.91
C GLU A 295 15.93 -9.72 -26.30
N VAL A 296 15.12 -9.43 -27.32
CA VAL A 296 15.53 -8.62 -28.48
C VAL A 296 14.95 -7.22 -28.33
N GLU A 297 15.70 -6.32 -27.68
CA GLU A 297 15.42 -4.91 -27.83
C GLU A 297 15.81 -4.48 -29.25
N THR A 298 14.85 -3.98 -30.04
CA THR A 298 15.15 -3.24 -31.28
C THR A 298 14.61 -1.82 -31.18
N SER A 299 15.05 -1.08 -30.16
CA SER A 299 14.85 0.37 -30.11
C SER A 299 15.72 1.06 -31.17
N GLY A 300 15.14 1.94 -31.99
CA GLY A 300 15.96 2.74 -32.90
C GLY A 300 15.26 3.56 -34.00
N GLU A 301 14.23 3.04 -34.66
CA GLU A 301 13.56 3.76 -35.76
C GLU A 301 12.05 3.47 -35.77
N THR A 302 11.23 4.52 -35.59
CA THR A 302 9.78 4.50 -35.86
C THR A 302 9.48 3.96 -37.25
N ARG A 303 8.68 2.88 -37.35
CA ARG A 303 8.28 2.26 -38.62
C ARG A 303 6.79 2.49 -38.87
N GLN A 304 6.46 3.04 -40.04
CA GLN A 304 5.09 2.98 -40.57
C GLN A 304 4.84 1.61 -41.19
N LEU A 305 3.90 0.87 -40.63
CA LEU A 305 3.40 -0.39 -41.15
C LEU A 305 2.24 -0.09 -42.10
N GLN A 306 2.19 -0.73 -43.26
CA GLN A 306 1.06 -0.67 -44.20
C GLN A 306 0.56 -2.10 -44.41
N PHE A 307 -0.64 -2.31 -44.94
CA PHE A 307 -1.10 -3.65 -45.29
C PHE A 307 -0.04 -4.43 -46.12
N GLY A 308 0.39 -5.57 -45.59
CA GLY A 308 1.45 -6.41 -46.19
C GLY A 308 2.89 -6.06 -45.79
N ASN A 309 3.10 -5.05 -44.94
CA ASN A 309 4.38 -4.78 -44.26
C ASN A 309 4.21 -5.09 -42.77
N THR A 310 5.00 -6.02 -42.26
CA THR A 310 5.01 -6.47 -40.86
C THR A 310 6.42 -6.36 -40.28
N VAL A 311 6.53 -6.44 -38.95
CA VAL A 311 7.78 -6.76 -38.26
C VAL A 311 7.68 -8.20 -37.78
N ASP A 312 8.48 -9.09 -38.37
CA ASP A 312 8.49 -10.51 -38.05
C ASP A 312 9.78 -10.84 -37.27
N VAL A 313 9.65 -11.40 -36.07
CA VAL A 313 10.77 -11.81 -35.20
C VAL A 313 10.64 -13.31 -34.91
N ASP A 314 11.65 -14.09 -35.30
CA ASP A 314 11.74 -15.51 -34.96
C ASP A 314 12.33 -15.67 -33.56
N VAL A 315 11.57 -16.28 -32.65
CA VAL A 315 11.97 -16.63 -31.28
C VAL A 315 12.20 -18.15 -31.21
N PHE A 316 13.21 -18.56 -30.45
CA PHE A 316 13.51 -19.97 -30.16
C PHE A 316 13.47 -20.14 -28.65
N VAL A 317 12.79 -21.17 -28.17
CA VAL A 317 12.61 -21.45 -26.74
C VAL A 317 13.64 -22.52 -26.36
N ASP A 318 14.64 -22.13 -25.57
CA ASP A 318 15.72 -23.01 -25.12
C ASP A 318 15.28 -23.84 -23.88
N ASP A 319 15.99 -24.94 -23.58
CA ASP A 319 15.72 -25.82 -22.43
C ASP A 319 15.87 -25.05 -21.10
N GLY A 320 14.76 -24.86 -20.38
CA GLY A 320 14.67 -24.02 -19.16
C GLY A 320 13.89 -22.70 -19.34
N GLU A 321 13.29 -22.47 -20.50
CA GLU A 321 12.33 -21.38 -20.76
C GLU A 321 10.90 -21.93 -20.87
N ALA A 322 9.89 -21.13 -20.46
CA ALA A 322 8.50 -21.58 -20.34
C ALA A 322 7.48 -20.83 -21.22
N GLY A 323 7.88 -19.77 -21.92
CA GLY A 323 6.95 -18.96 -22.70
C GLY A 323 7.63 -17.98 -23.65
N VAL A 324 6.83 -17.40 -24.55
CA VAL A 324 7.22 -16.34 -25.50
C VAL A 324 6.38 -15.10 -25.21
N TYR A 325 7.00 -13.93 -25.28
CA TYR A 325 6.31 -12.66 -25.13
C TYR A 325 6.71 -11.63 -26.19
N ALA A 326 5.83 -10.65 -26.35
CA ALA A 326 6.05 -9.46 -27.15
C ALA A 326 5.39 -8.25 -26.51
N SER A 327 6.09 -7.12 -26.55
CA SER A 327 5.63 -5.80 -26.12
C SER A 327 5.94 -4.79 -27.22
N ALA A 328 5.02 -3.88 -27.53
CA ALA A 328 5.26 -2.81 -28.49
C ALA A 328 4.49 -1.52 -28.17
N TYR A 329 5.18 -0.39 -28.37
CA TYR A 329 4.61 0.95 -28.38
C TYR A 329 4.30 1.40 -29.81
N GLY A 330 3.13 2.00 -30.02
CA GLY A 330 2.71 2.46 -31.33
C GLY A 330 1.23 2.81 -31.46
N ASP A 331 0.81 3.23 -32.65
CA ASP A 331 -0.58 3.51 -32.99
C ASP A 331 -1.16 2.43 -33.89
N SER A 332 -2.39 1.96 -33.60
CA SER A 332 -3.12 1.04 -34.49
C SER A 332 -2.29 -0.17 -34.90
N ILE A 333 -1.76 -0.90 -33.90
CA ILE A 333 -0.94 -2.10 -34.09
C ILE A 333 -1.54 -3.33 -33.42
N GLU A 334 -1.35 -4.46 -34.07
CA GLU A 334 -1.71 -5.80 -33.62
C GLU A 334 -0.42 -6.64 -33.55
N ILE A 335 -0.27 -7.43 -32.49
CA ILE A 335 0.83 -8.37 -32.30
C ILE A 335 0.25 -9.77 -32.25
N ASP A 336 0.73 -10.65 -33.13
CA ASP A 336 0.45 -12.09 -33.13
C ASP A 336 1.69 -12.86 -32.67
N ILE A 337 1.50 -13.89 -31.85
CA ILE A 337 2.46 -14.99 -31.64
C ILE A 337 1.94 -16.21 -32.39
N SER A 338 2.79 -16.86 -33.20
CA SER A 338 2.39 -18.02 -34.01
C SER A 338 3.45 -19.12 -34.01
N GLU A 339 3.03 -20.38 -34.08
CA GLU A 339 3.94 -21.52 -34.27
C GLU A 339 4.74 -21.40 -35.58
N ARG A 340 6.03 -21.69 -35.56
CA ARG A 340 6.88 -21.49 -36.75
C ARG A 340 6.72 -22.61 -37.79
N GLY A 341 5.80 -22.43 -38.73
CA GLY A 341 5.67 -23.37 -39.86
C GLY A 341 4.85 -22.88 -41.06
N PRO A 342 4.79 -23.66 -42.17
CA PRO A 342 4.00 -23.34 -43.37
C PRO A 342 2.48 -23.35 -43.19
N ARG A 343 2.02 -23.59 -41.96
CA ARG A 343 0.63 -23.56 -41.47
C ARG A 343 0.59 -23.06 -40.01
N GLY A 344 1.57 -22.26 -39.59
CA GLY A 344 1.62 -21.74 -38.22
C GLY A 344 0.27 -21.15 -37.84
N GLU A 345 -0.30 -21.65 -36.74
CA GLU A 345 -1.53 -21.11 -36.16
C GLU A 345 -1.14 -19.97 -35.22
N THR A 346 -1.93 -18.90 -35.20
CA THR A 346 -1.77 -17.83 -34.21
C THR A 346 -2.24 -18.40 -32.87
N VAL A 347 -1.31 -18.57 -31.94
CA VAL A 347 -1.58 -19.13 -30.60
C VAL A 347 -1.99 -18.06 -29.61
N ALA A 348 -1.52 -16.82 -29.78
CA ALA A 348 -1.94 -15.66 -29.00
C ALA A 348 -1.90 -14.39 -29.87
N SER A 349 -2.78 -13.43 -29.58
CA SER A 349 -2.76 -12.11 -30.23
C SER A 349 -3.27 -11.01 -29.30
N SER A 350 -2.79 -9.78 -29.51
CA SER A 350 -3.30 -8.59 -28.85
C SER A 350 -3.32 -7.39 -29.79
N THR A 351 -4.37 -6.56 -29.70
CA THR A 351 -4.62 -5.44 -30.62
C THR A 351 -4.81 -4.14 -29.87
N ILE A 352 -4.11 -3.09 -30.31
CA ILE A 352 -4.33 -1.70 -29.93
C ILE A 352 -4.94 -0.94 -31.12
N SER A 353 -6.04 -0.23 -30.86
CA SER A 353 -6.86 0.44 -31.90
C SER A 353 -6.35 1.86 -32.26
N SER A 354 -7.16 2.63 -33.01
CA SER A 354 -6.89 4.05 -33.31
C SER A 354 -7.26 5.01 -32.18
N ASP A 355 -8.01 4.54 -31.18
CA ASP A 355 -8.47 5.35 -30.04
C ASP A 355 -7.48 5.28 -28.86
N ALA A 356 -6.43 4.47 -29.01
CA ALA A 356 -5.31 4.36 -28.09
C ALA A 356 -4.20 5.39 -28.40
N SER A 357 -3.34 5.61 -27.42
CA SER A 357 -2.20 6.52 -27.46
C SER A 357 -0.94 5.85 -28.04
N THR A 358 -0.06 6.66 -28.62
CA THR A 358 1.35 6.29 -28.90
C THR A 358 2.08 5.69 -27.70
N ASN A 359 1.65 6.06 -26.50
CA ASN A 359 2.28 5.72 -25.23
C ASN A 359 1.52 4.57 -24.52
N ASP A 360 0.64 3.84 -25.23
CA ASP A 360 0.03 2.62 -24.73
C ASP A 360 0.89 1.42 -25.15
N ASN A 361 1.22 0.55 -24.19
CA ASN A 361 2.07 -0.61 -24.40
C ASN A 361 1.20 -1.84 -24.73
N ASN A 362 1.24 -2.32 -25.97
CA ASN A 362 0.58 -3.55 -26.35
C ASN A 362 1.43 -4.75 -25.90
N THR A 363 0.97 -5.54 -24.94
CA THR A 363 1.64 -6.76 -24.48
C THR A 363 0.85 -8.02 -24.88
N VAL A 364 1.54 -9.03 -25.40
CA VAL A 364 1.01 -10.38 -25.62
C VAL A 364 2.03 -11.43 -25.17
N SER A 365 1.55 -12.52 -24.60
CA SER A 365 2.37 -13.62 -24.09
C SER A 365 1.64 -14.94 -24.25
N VAL A 366 2.41 -16.04 -24.28
CA VAL A 366 1.88 -17.41 -24.30
C VAL A 366 2.91 -18.37 -23.70
N PRO A 367 2.50 -19.38 -22.91
CA PRO A 367 3.35 -20.52 -22.58
C PRO A 367 3.82 -21.24 -23.84
N ALA A 368 4.99 -21.85 -23.80
CA ALA A 368 5.65 -22.40 -24.97
C ALA A 368 6.33 -23.74 -24.67
N ASP A 369 6.29 -24.65 -25.66
CA ASP A 369 7.01 -25.92 -25.56
C ASP A 369 8.54 -25.69 -25.74
N PRO A 370 9.40 -26.32 -24.92
CA PRO A 370 10.85 -26.21 -25.07
C PRO A 370 11.34 -26.91 -26.35
N ASP A 371 12.48 -26.45 -26.89
CA ASP A 371 13.03 -26.81 -28.22
C ASP A 371 12.16 -26.38 -29.43
N GLU A 372 11.03 -25.68 -29.22
CA GLU A 372 10.20 -25.14 -30.30
C GLU A 372 10.62 -23.73 -30.73
N ALA A 373 9.97 -23.23 -31.78
CA ALA A 373 10.22 -21.90 -32.34
C ALA A 373 8.92 -21.24 -32.75
N TYR A 374 8.84 -19.94 -32.50
CA TYR A 374 7.67 -19.11 -32.73
C TYR A 374 8.04 -17.92 -33.59
N THR A 375 7.06 -17.36 -34.30
CA THR A 375 7.22 -16.10 -35.04
C THR A 375 6.25 -15.08 -34.45
N VAL A 376 6.82 -14.01 -33.87
CA VAL A 376 6.08 -12.82 -33.44
C VAL A 376 5.91 -11.89 -34.64
N THR A 377 4.69 -11.44 -34.90
CA THR A 377 4.33 -10.59 -36.04
C THR A 377 3.64 -9.32 -35.55
N ILE A 378 4.28 -8.15 -35.74
CA ILE A 378 3.65 -6.84 -35.49
C ILE A 378 3.10 -6.30 -36.82
N ARG A 379 1.80 -5.98 -36.88
CA ARG A 379 1.08 -5.52 -38.08
C ARG A 379 0.12 -4.36 -37.78
N PRO A 380 -0.43 -3.66 -38.80
CA PRO A 380 -1.51 -2.69 -38.60
C PRO A 380 -2.79 -3.35 -38.07
N ALA A 381 -3.43 -2.74 -37.07
CA ALA A 381 -4.69 -3.18 -36.47
C ALA A 381 -5.88 -2.97 -37.44
N SER A 382 -6.11 -3.94 -38.33
CA SER A 382 -7.41 -4.13 -39.02
C SER A 382 -7.40 -5.45 -39.79
N THR A 383 -8.44 -6.27 -39.60
CA THR A 383 -8.45 -7.68 -40.02
C THR A 383 -8.70 -7.92 -41.52
N GLU A 384 -9.31 -6.97 -42.25
CA GLU A 384 -9.35 -6.97 -43.72
C GLU A 384 -9.32 -5.55 -44.32
N GLU A 385 -8.75 -5.42 -45.53
CA GLU A 385 -8.75 -4.17 -46.33
C GLU A 385 -10.18 -3.60 -46.54
N SER A 386 -11.18 -4.48 -46.57
CA SER A 386 -12.62 -4.17 -46.68
C SER A 386 -13.13 -3.29 -45.54
N ASP A 387 -12.77 -3.66 -44.31
CA ASP A 387 -13.39 -3.11 -43.09
C ASP A 387 -12.69 -1.81 -42.67
N ALA A 388 -11.38 -1.70 -42.87
CA ALA A 388 -10.65 -0.44 -42.72
C ALA A 388 -11.23 0.65 -43.65
N ILE A 389 -11.50 0.31 -44.92
CA ILE A 389 -12.14 1.23 -45.88
C ILE A 389 -13.58 1.60 -45.47
N ALA A 390 -14.31 0.67 -44.85
CA ALA A 390 -15.69 0.92 -44.39
C ALA A 390 -15.74 1.82 -43.14
N GLN A 391 -14.76 1.70 -42.24
CA GLN A 391 -14.66 2.50 -41.01
C GLN A 391 -13.91 3.84 -41.21
N GLY A 392 -13.27 4.04 -42.38
CA GLY A 392 -12.49 5.25 -42.66
C GLY A 392 -11.10 5.25 -42.02
N LEU A 393 -10.67 4.11 -41.49
CA LEU A 393 -9.32 3.88 -40.99
C LEU A 393 -8.37 3.80 -42.19
N ASN A 394 -7.37 4.69 -42.24
CA ASN A 394 -6.26 4.51 -43.15
C ASN A 394 -5.43 3.34 -42.60
N GLY A 395 -5.44 2.18 -43.28
CA GLY A 395 -4.74 0.95 -42.86
C GLY A 395 -3.21 1.07 -42.82
N VAL A 396 -2.74 1.88 -41.89
CA VAL A 396 -1.36 2.28 -41.64
C VAL A 396 -1.18 2.30 -40.12
N GLY A 397 -0.50 1.28 -39.59
CA GLY A 397 -0.07 1.27 -38.20
C GLY A 397 1.26 2.00 -38.05
N ARG A 398 1.62 2.37 -36.83
CA ARG A 398 2.95 2.86 -36.48
C ARG A 398 3.48 2.05 -35.31
N VAL A 399 4.69 1.51 -35.42
CA VAL A 399 5.43 0.98 -34.27
C VAL A 399 6.62 1.89 -34.00
N ASP A 400 6.72 2.40 -32.78
CA ASP A 400 7.77 3.32 -32.34
C ASP A 400 8.91 2.57 -31.62
N SER A 401 8.59 1.56 -30.82
CA SER A 401 9.57 0.62 -30.25
C SER A 401 8.91 -0.73 -29.90
N TYR A 402 9.70 -1.79 -29.79
CA TYR A 402 9.23 -3.12 -29.37
C TYR A 402 10.34 -3.93 -28.69
N SER A 403 9.89 -4.86 -27.84
CA SER A 403 10.66 -5.90 -27.15
C SER A 403 10.01 -7.25 -27.47
N VAL A 404 10.80 -8.26 -27.81
CA VAL A 404 10.34 -9.64 -28.04
C VAL A 404 11.32 -10.61 -27.39
N GLY A 405 10.83 -11.64 -26.73
CA GLY A 405 11.68 -12.54 -25.96
C GLY A 405 10.98 -13.75 -25.36
N THR A 406 11.60 -14.32 -24.34
CA THR A 406 11.18 -15.55 -23.65
C THR A 406 11.08 -15.38 -22.14
N PHE A 407 10.27 -16.24 -21.51
CA PHE A 407 10.13 -16.32 -20.05
C PHE A 407 10.97 -17.46 -19.45
N ALA A 408 11.38 -17.28 -18.19
CA ALA A 408 12.01 -18.31 -17.38
C ALA A 408 11.04 -19.44 -16.98
N ASP A 409 11.57 -20.63 -16.72
CA ASP A 409 10.81 -21.69 -16.03
C ASP A 409 10.41 -21.26 -14.59
N PRO A 410 9.11 -21.14 -14.25
CA PRO A 410 8.65 -20.53 -12.99
C PRO A 410 9.13 -21.18 -11.67
N PRO A 411 9.40 -22.51 -11.59
CA PRO A 411 10.05 -23.13 -10.44
C PRO A 411 11.48 -22.61 -10.18
N GLY A 412 12.14 -22.03 -11.18
CA GLY A 412 13.48 -21.44 -11.08
C GLY A 412 13.52 -19.97 -10.67
N THR A 413 12.35 -19.31 -10.54
CA THR A 413 12.25 -17.86 -10.37
C THR A 413 11.46 -17.43 -9.14
N THR A 414 11.68 -16.17 -8.75
CA THR A 414 10.91 -15.44 -7.72
C THR A 414 10.03 -14.34 -8.32
N GLY A 415 10.21 -13.98 -9.60
CA GLY A 415 9.51 -12.84 -10.22
C GLY A 415 9.98 -11.51 -9.63
N ASP A 416 9.11 -10.50 -9.62
CA ASP A 416 9.39 -9.16 -9.04
C ASP A 416 9.44 -9.17 -7.49
N ARG A 417 9.60 -10.35 -6.87
CA ARG A 417 9.96 -10.54 -5.46
C ARG A 417 11.48 -10.64 -5.26
N GLY A 418 12.19 -10.88 -6.36
CA GLY A 418 13.65 -10.96 -6.39
C GLY A 418 14.32 -9.59 -6.49
N SER A 419 15.56 -9.59 -6.97
CA SER A 419 16.30 -8.35 -7.21
C SER A 419 15.74 -7.55 -8.40
N ASP A 420 15.95 -6.22 -8.41
CA ASP A 420 15.48 -5.31 -9.47
C ASP A 420 16.04 -5.61 -10.88
N THR A 421 16.96 -6.57 -11.00
CA THR A 421 17.51 -7.06 -12.27
C THR A 421 16.66 -8.15 -12.95
N GLN A 422 15.69 -8.71 -12.21
CA GLN A 422 14.63 -9.55 -12.73
C GLN A 422 13.39 -8.67 -12.96
N VAL A 423 12.69 -8.89 -14.07
CA VAL A 423 11.50 -8.12 -14.45
C VAL A 423 10.44 -9.08 -14.95
N ALA A 424 9.27 -9.05 -14.33
CA ALA A 424 8.11 -9.77 -14.84
C ALA A 424 7.21 -8.90 -15.72
N LEU A 425 6.55 -9.50 -16.71
CA LEU A 425 5.63 -8.79 -17.60
C LEU A 425 4.32 -8.42 -16.87
N HIS A 426 3.86 -9.26 -15.93
CA HIS A 426 2.50 -9.25 -15.38
C HIS A 426 2.40 -9.39 -13.85
N SER A 427 3.43 -8.96 -13.11
CA SER A 427 3.40 -8.98 -11.64
C SER A 427 2.25 -8.16 -11.04
N GLY A 428 1.83 -8.56 -9.84
CA GLY A 428 0.81 -7.89 -9.03
C GLY A 428 1.36 -6.69 -8.26
N VAL A 429 0.49 -5.96 -7.57
CA VAL A 429 0.86 -4.71 -6.88
C VAL A 429 1.80 -4.94 -5.70
N ALA A 430 1.45 -5.85 -4.80
CA ALA A 430 2.27 -6.27 -3.66
C ALA A 430 2.79 -7.70 -3.89
N PRO A 431 3.85 -7.87 -4.71
CA PRO A 431 4.28 -9.20 -5.14
C PRO A 431 4.79 -10.07 -4.00
N ASP A 432 5.22 -9.51 -2.86
CA ASP A 432 5.67 -10.27 -1.70
C ASP A 432 4.53 -10.71 -0.77
N ALA A 433 3.59 -9.82 -0.44
CA ALA A 433 2.47 -10.06 0.48
C ALA A 433 1.68 -11.38 0.21
N PRO A 434 1.66 -12.35 1.15
CA PRO A 434 0.97 -13.63 0.97
C PRO A 434 -0.54 -13.52 0.72
N LEU A 435 -1.15 -14.55 0.13
CA LEU A 435 -2.56 -14.53 -0.27
C LEU A 435 -3.43 -15.47 0.57
N VAL A 436 -4.60 -14.98 1.00
CA VAL A 436 -5.66 -15.79 1.61
C VAL A 436 -6.90 -15.77 0.71
N GLY A 437 -7.25 -16.93 0.15
CA GLY A 437 -8.38 -17.07 -0.78
C GLY A 437 -9.66 -17.49 -0.06
N LEU A 438 -10.73 -16.71 -0.21
CA LEU A 438 -12.06 -17.02 0.34
C LEU A 438 -13.10 -17.13 -0.79
N GLN A 439 -13.43 -18.36 -1.16
CA GLN A 439 -14.40 -18.65 -2.22
C GLN A 439 -15.85 -18.43 -1.76
N GLY A 440 -16.57 -17.57 -2.47
CA GLY A 440 -18.03 -17.39 -2.31
C GLY A 440 -18.58 -15.98 -2.50
N LEU A 441 -17.79 -15.01 -2.98
CA LEU A 441 -18.16 -13.58 -3.08
C LEU A 441 -18.59 -13.01 -1.71
N SER A 442 -19.88 -12.75 -1.49
CA SER A 442 -20.39 -12.27 -0.20
C SER A 442 -20.52 -13.36 0.87
N GLY A 443 -20.51 -14.64 0.47
CA GLY A 443 -20.71 -15.78 1.39
C GLY A 443 -19.71 -15.84 2.56
N PRO A 444 -18.41 -15.58 2.35
CA PRO A 444 -17.42 -15.53 3.43
C PRO A 444 -17.49 -14.31 4.36
N ILE A 445 -18.17 -13.21 3.99
CA ILE A 445 -18.10 -11.94 4.73
C ILE A 445 -18.58 -12.07 6.19
N PRO A 446 -19.71 -12.72 6.51
CA PRO A 446 -20.14 -12.86 7.90
C PRO A 446 -19.16 -13.69 8.74
N PHE A 447 -18.58 -14.75 8.17
CA PHE A 447 -17.57 -15.57 8.86
C PHE A 447 -16.27 -14.80 9.09
N LEU A 448 -15.80 -14.05 8.10
CA LEU A 448 -14.57 -13.28 8.21
C LEU A 448 -14.73 -12.03 9.10
N GLY A 449 -15.93 -11.48 9.23
CA GLY A 449 -16.26 -10.48 10.25
C GLY A 449 -16.33 -11.07 11.67
N GLU A 450 -17.05 -12.18 11.85
CA GLU A 450 -17.19 -12.86 13.16
C GLU A 450 -15.85 -13.31 13.74
N TYR A 451 -14.92 -13.76 12.89
CA TYR A 451 -13.57 -14.22 13.27
C TYR A 451 -12.46 -13.26 12.82
N ALA A 452 -12.76 -11.95 12.71
CA ALA A 452 -11.81 -10.95 12.23
C ALA A 452 -10.53 -10.88 13.09
N THR A 453 -10.66 -11.07 14.41
CA THR A 453 -9.52 -11.16 15.33
C THR A 453 -8.62 -12.35 14.98
N GLU A 454 -9.19 -13.54 14.81
CA GLU A 454 -8.43 -14.73 14.45
C GLU A 454 -7.77 -14.60 13.06
N PHE A 455 -8.42 -13.96 12.09
CA PHE A 455 -7.80 -13.65 10.79
C PHE A 455 -6.63 -12.67 10.92
N SER A 456 -6.76 -11.64 11.76
CA SER A 456 -5.70 -10.66 12.04
C SER A 456 -4.51 -11.29 12.79
N GLU A 457 -4.77 -12.12 13.81
CA GLU A 457 -3.74 -12.81 14.60
C GLU A 457 -3.05 -13.97 13.87
N THR A 458 -3.80 -14.73 13.04
CA THR A 458 -3.31 -15.98 12.42
C THR A 458 -2.65 -15.74 11.06
N PHE A 459 -3.13 -14.77 10.29
CA PHE A 459 -2.67 -14.49 8.94
C PHE A 459 -2.10 -13.08 8.77
N ASN A 460 -2.03 -12.26 9.84
CA ASN A 460 -1.68 -10.84 9.74
C ASN A 460 -2.44 -10.15 8.60
N LEU A 461 -3.75 -10.42 8.54
CA LEU A 461 -4.59 -10.08 7.40
C LEU A 461 -4.82 -8.56 7.36
N ARG A 462 -4.08 -7.85 6.51
CA ARG A 462 -4.06 -6.37 6.55
C ARG A 462 -5.08 -5.69 5.67
N ALA A 463 -5.42 -6.30 4.52
CA ALA A 463 -6.49 -5.83 3.66
C ALA A 463 -7.25 -6.96 2.98
N VAL A 464 -8.53 -6.73 2.66
CA VAL A 464 -9.41 -7.67 1.97
C VAL A 464 -10.03 -7.04 0.73
N ASN A 465 -9.75 -7.63 -0.43
CA ASN A 465 -10.34 -7.25 -1.69
C ASN A 465 -11.72 -7.91 -1.92
N MET A 466 -12.66 -7.10 -2.39
CA MET A 466 -14.02 -7.46 -2.78
C MET A 466 -14.30 -6.99 -4.21
N SER A 467 -13.86 -7.77 -5.20
CA SER A 467 -14.04 -7.49 -6.63
C SER A 467 -15.47 -7.72 -7.16
N TRP A 468 -16.47 -7.71 -6.29
CA TRP A 468 -17.87 -8.01 -6.57
C TRP A 468 -18.81 -6.99 -5.94
N GLY A 469 -20.08 -7.00 -6.36
CA GLY A 469 -21.12 -6.15 -5.78
C GLY A 469 -22.52 -6.56 -6.26
N TYR A 470 -23.54 -6.16 -5.51
CA TYR A 470 -24.92 -6.51 -5.84
C TYR A 470 -25.46 -5.70 -7.04
N VAL A 471 -26.00 -6.39 -8.05
CA VAL A 471 -26.51 -5.79 -9.28
C VAL A 471 -27.71 -4.88 -8.98
N GLY A 472 -27.64 -3.63 -9.44
CA GLY A 472 -28.74 -2.66 -9.41
C GLY A 472 -28.45 -1.38 -8.63
N GLY A 473 -27.38 -1.35 -7.82
CA GLY A 473 -26.91 -0.17 -7.08
C GLY A 473 -27.78 0.28 -5.91
N LEU A 474 -29.11 0.17 -6.04
CA LEU A 474 -30.18 0.53 -5.09
C LEU A 474 -29.72 1.42 -3.92
N PRO A 475 -29.49 2.71 -4.19
CA PRO A 475 -29.23 3.67 -3.13
C PRO A 475 -30.56 3.92 -2.42
N LEU A 476 -30.53 3.88 -1.09
CA LEU A 476 -31.51 4.44 -0.14
C LEU A 476 -32.96 4.66 -0.60
N GLY A 477 -33.89 3.98 0.08
CA GLY A 477 -35.29 4.43 0.19
C GLY A 477 -36.28 3.80 -0.81
N ALA A 478 -35.86 2.85 -1.64
CA ALA A 478 -36.78 2.01 -2.41
C ALA A 478 -37.58 1.07 -1.49
N ALA A 479 -38.71 1.55 -0.97
CA ALA A 479 -39.62 0.78 -0.12
C ALA A 479 -40.21 -0.44 -0.86
N GLY A 480 -39.51 -1.57 -0.78
CA GLY A 480 -39.83 -2.81 -1.49
C GLY A 480 -38.84 -3.93 -1.17
N GLY A 481 -38.70 -4.26 0.11
CA GLY A 481 -37.61 -5.10 0.61
C GLY A 481 -37.59 -6.54 0.10
N ALA A 482 -36.38 -7.08 -0.06
CA ALA A 482 -36.10 -8.50 -0.25
C ALA A 482 -34.72 -8.97 0.27
N SER A 483 -34.03 -8.20 1.13
CA SER A 483 -32.77 -8.62 1.80
C SER A 483 -32.31 -7.60 2.87
N GLY A 484 -33.10 -7.38 3.92
CA GLY A 484 -32.68 -6.52 5.05
C GLY A 484 -31.51 -7.13 5.82
N ASP A 485 -31.64 -8.43 6.13
CA ASP A 485 -30.68 -9.16 6.96
C ASP A 485 -29.33 -9.31 6.24
N VAL A 486 -29.30 -9.92 5.04
CA VAL A 486 -28.05 -10.14 4.26
C VAL A 486 -27.27 -8.85 3.93
N PHE A 487 -27.94 -7.71 3.80
CA PHE A 487 -27.25 -6.43 3.62
C PHE A 487 -26.60 -5.96 4.93
N GLY A 488 -27.32 -6.07 6.05
CA GLY A 488 -26.79 -5.80 7.38
C GLY A 488 -25.64 -6.73 7.77
N ASP A 489 -25.72 -8.01 7.42
CA ASP A 489 -24.65 -9.00 7.70
C ASP A 489 -23.35 -8.67 6.94
N VAL A 490 -23.45 -8.18 5.69
CA VAL A 490 -22.28 -7.77 4.88
C VAL A 490 -21.65 -6.48 5.38
N VAL A 491 -22.46 -5.44 5.67
CA VAL A 491 -21.93 -4.16 6.16
C VAL A 491 -21.44 -4.27 7.61
N GLY A 492 -22.14 -5.04 8.45
CA GLY A 492 -21.70 -5.40 9.80
C GLY A 492 -20.35 -6.10 9.78
N GLY A 493 -20.19 -7.17 9.01
CA GLY A 493 -18.91 -7.88 8.91
C GLY A 493 -17.75 -7.02 8.37
N ILE A 494 -18.03 -6.03 7.50
CA ILE A 494 -17.05 -5.03 7.03
C ILE A 494 -16.59 -4.10 8.16
N ARG A 495 -17.53 -3.68 9.02
CA ARG A 495 -17.21 -2.90 10.20
C ARG A 495 -16.44 -3.72 11.23
N ASP A 496 -16.85 -4.96 11.48
CA ASP A 496 -16.18 -5.88 12.41
C ASP A 496 -14.72 -6.13 11.96
N MET A 497 -14.48 -6.33 10.66
CA MET A 497 -13.14 -6.33 10.06
C MET A 497 -12.34 -5.06 10.37
N ALA A 498 -12.92 -3.88 10.11
CA ALA A 498 -12.24 -2.61 10.31
C ALA A 498 -11.91 -2.36 11.79
N GLU A 499 -12.78 -2.77 12.71
CA GLU A 499 -12.58 -2.72 14.16
C GLU A 499 -11.40 -3.60 14.62
N GLN A 500 -10.97 -4.60 13.84
CA GLN A 500 -9.79 -5.47 14.08
C GLN A 500 -8.57 -5.14 13.20
N GLY A 501 -8.51 -3.94 12.61
CA GLY A 501 -7.33 -3.47 11.86
C GLY A 501 -7.26 -3.90 10.38
N ILE A 502 -8.33 -4.48 9.84
CA ILE A 502 -8.39 -5.04 8.48
C ILE A 502 -9.07 -4.04 7.51
N LEU A 503 -8.32 -3.53 6.53
CA LEU A 503 -8.85 -2.58 5.56
C LEU A 503 -9.59 -3.27 4.40
N THR A 504 -10.87 -2.94 4.23
CA THR A 504 -11.70 -3.46 3.13
C THR A 504 -11.63 -2.60 1.88
N VAL A 505 -11.51 -3.22 0.71
CA VAL A 505 -11.47 -2.54 -0.60
C VAL A 505 -12.46 -3.19 -1.55
N ALA A 506 -13.31 -2.40 -2.22
CA ALA A 506 -14.41 -2.91 -3.03
C ALA A 506 -14.60 -2.22 -4.38
N ALA A 507 -15.01 -3.01 -5.37
CA ALA A 507 -15.38 -2.55 -6.69
C ALA A 507 -16.67 -1.70 -6.67
N ALA A 508 -16.63 -0.46 -7.17
CA ALA A 508 -17.81 0.42 -7.22
C ALA A 508 -18.96 -0.11 -8.11
N GLY A 509 -18.66 -1.03 -9.02
CA GLY A 509 -19.60 -1.68 -9.93
C GLY A 509 -19.50 -1.18 -11.37
N ASN A 510 -20.13 -1.93 -12.29
CA ASN A 510 -20.03 -1.71 -13.74
C ASN A 510 -21.37 -1.27 -14.37
N ALA A 511 -22.16 -0.44 -13.68
CA ALA A 511 -23.52 -0.05 -14.11
C ALA A 511 -23.60 1.25 -14.92
N ALA A 512 -22.47 1.86 -15.25
CA ALA A 512 -22.30 3.10 -16.03
C ALA A 512 -22.98 4.39 -15.50
N THR A 513 -23.85 4.33 -14.48
CA THR A 513 -24.63 5.49 -14.00
C THR A 513 -24.21 5.96 -12.60
N PRO A 514 -23.99 7.28 -12.37
CA PRO A 514 -23.84 7.84 -11.03
C PRO A 514 -25.14 7.87 -10.22
N ALA A 515 -26.29 7.80 -10.90
CA ALA A 515 -27.61 7.98 -10.31
C ALA A 515 -28.10 6.78 -9.46
N ASN A 516 -27.46 5.62 -9.60
CA ASN A 516 -27.79 4.41 -8.85
C ASN A 516 -26.86 4.18 -7.63
N GLY A 517 -25.94 5.11 -7.33
CA GLY A 517 -25.01 4.95 -6.21
C GLY A 517 -24.10 3.72 -6.33
N ASN A 518 -23.32 3.49 -5.28
CA ASN A 518 -22.51 2.29 -5.12
C ASN A 518 -23.29 1.31 -4.25
N GLY A 519 -23.39 0.05 -4.68
CA GLY A 519 -24.06 -1.01 -3.91
C GLY A 519 -23.11 -1.66 -2.90
N ALA A 520 -23.65 -2.46 -1.97
CA ALA A 520 -22.81 -3.29 -1.12
C ALA A 520 -21.94 -4.26 -1.96
N PRO A 521 -20.67 -4.48 -1.58
CA PRO A 521 -20.02 -4.02 -0.34
C PRO A 521 -19.47 -2.58 -0.42
N ALA A 522 -19.26 -2.04 -1.63
CA ALA A 522 -18.66 -0.73 -1.90
C ALA A 522 -19.44 0.51 -1.36
N VAL A 523 -20.61 0.31 -0.77
CA VAL A 523 -21.39 1.35 -0.09
C VAL A 523 -20.88 1.61 1.34
N ALA A 524 -20.27 0.61 1.98
CA ALA A 524 -19.92 0.66 3.41
C ALA A 524 -18.91 1.77 3.72
N ASP A 525 -19.06 2.38 4.87
CA ASP A 525 -18.32 3.58 5.28
C ASP A 525 -16.82 3.31 5.38
N GLU A 526 -16.45 2.24 6.08
CA GLU A 526 -15.08 1.80 6.35
C GLU A 526 -14.36 1.33 5.08
N THR A 527 -15.08 0.76 4.11
CA THR A 527 -14.53 0.26 2.84
C THR A 527 -14.03 1.39 1.92
N ILE A 528 -12.93 1.16 1.20
CA ILE A 528 -12.52 1.98 0.04
C ILE A 528 -13.30 1.54 -1.19
N SER A 529 -14.11 2.43 -1.76
CA SER A 529 -14.84 2.17 -2.99
C SER A 529 -14.07 2.66 -4.23
N VAL A 530 -13.81 1.74 -5.16
CA VAL A 530 -12.88 1.95 -6.29
C VAL A 530 -13.59 1.95 -7.65
N VAL A 531 -13.39 3.04 -8.39
CA VAL A 531 -13.81 3.24 -9.79
C VAL A 531 -12.70 2.87 -10.77
N ALA A 532 -13.06 2.39 -11.96
CA ALA A 532 -12.10 1.98 -12.98
C ALA A 532 -11.70 3.11 -13.93
N THR A 533 -10.40 3.21 -14.21
CA THR A 533 -9.83 4.01 -15.31
C THR A 533 -9.21 3.14 -16.40
N GLY A 534 -9.07 3.71 -17.60
CA GLY A 534 -8.18 3.21 -18.65
C GLY A 534 -6.72 3.68 -18.48
N PRO A 535 -5.81 3.32 -19.42
CA PRO A 535 -4.37 3.57 -19.30
C PRO A 535 -3.93 5.03 -19.14
N LYS A 536 -4.74 5.99 -19.64
CA LYS A 536 -4.49 7.44 -19.51
C LYS A 536 -5.30 8.09 -18.38
N ASP A 537 -5.67 7.30 -17.37
CA ASP A 537 -6.48 7.65 -16.19
C ASP A 537 -7.88 8.23 -16.47
N GLY A 538 -8.37 8.12 -17.72
CA GLY A 538 -9.75 8.46 -18.05
C GLY A 538 -10.72 7.44 -17.45
N ILE A 539 -11.78 7.94 -16.80
CA ILE A 539 -12.79 7.07 -16.16
C ILE A 539 -13.48 6.19 -17.21
N SER A 540 -13.47 4.89 -16.98
CA SER A 540 -14.02 3.91 -17.90
C SER A 540 -15.54 4.03 -18.02
N GLY A 541 -16.05 3.96 -19.25
CA GLY A 541 -17.46 4.26 -19.55
C GLY A 541 -18.48 3.34 -18.84
N TYR A 542 -18.08 2.10 -18.53
CA TYR A 542 -18.90 1.15 -17.77
C TYR A 542 -18.93 1.44 -16.26
N SER A 543 -17.98 2.21 -15.72
CA SER A 543 -17.81 2.32 -14.27
C SER A 543 -19.02 3.00 -13.62
N SER A 544 -19.49 2.46 -12.51
CA SER A 544 -20.43 3.13 -11.60
C SER A 544 -19.78 4.38 -10.98
N GLY A 545 -20.62 5.18 -10.34
CA GLY A 545 -20.25 6.25 -9.41
C GLY A 545 -21.46 6.55 -8.53
N GLY A 546 -21.39 7.54 -7.65
CA GLY A 546 -22.47 7.77 -6.69
C GLY A 546 -22.58 9.19 -6.19
N ILE A 547 -23.82 9.63 -5.94
CA ILE A 547 -24.10 10.88 -5.22
C ILE A 547 -24.35 10.65 -3.72
N GLY A 548 -24.24 9.40 -3.24
CA GLY A 548 -24.46 9.06 -1.84
C GLY A 548 -24.45 7.56 -1.53
N ALA A 549 -24.12 7.27 -0.29
CA ALA A 549 -24.23 6.05 0.50
C ALA A 549 -25.02 6.39 1.79
N VAL A 550 -25.44 5.36 2.53
CA VAL A 550 -25.93 5.54 3.91
C VAL A 550 -24.73 5.84 4.78
N ASP A 551 -24.85 6.81 5.69
CA ASP A 551 -24.03 6.82 6.90
C ASP A 551 -24.80 5.97 7.93
N ASP A 552 -24.24 4.86 8.37
CA ASP A 552 -24.93 3.96 9.32
C ASP A 552 -24.81 4.45 10.79
N GLY A 553 -24.06 5.54 11.04
CA GLY A 553 -23.86 6.17 12.35
C GLY A 553 -24.62 7.48 12.58
N GLU A 554 -24.81 8.30 11.55
CA GLU A 554 -25.55 9.57 11.59
C GLU A 554 -26.71 9.63 10.56
N ASP A 555 -27.67 10.54 10.73
CA ASP A 555 -28.76 10.82 9.74
C ASP A 555 -28.21 11.53 8.45
N GLY A 556 -26.97 11.21 8.05
CA GLY A 556 -26.19 11.82 6.99
C GLY A 556 -26.23 11.05 5.66
N THR A 557 -25.55 11.62 4.65
CA THR A 557 -25.31 10.97 3.37
C THR A 557 -23.81 11.02 3.08
N TYR A 558 -23.12 9.89 3.25
CA TYR A 558 -21.70 9.77 2.90
C TYR A 558 -21.55 9.68 1.37
N MET A 559 -20.52 10.25 0.75
CA MET A 559 -20.35 10.20 -0.72
C MET A 559 -19.42 9.03 -1.11
N LYS A 560 -19.78 8.28 -2.16
CA LYS A 560 -18.97 7.21 -2.78
C LYS A 560 -18.97 7.43 -4.30
N PRO A 561 -17.92 7.10 -5.07
CA PRO A 561 -16.73 6.34 -4.71
C PRO A 561 -15.71 7.15 -3.89
N ASP A 562 -14.67 6.48 -3.40
CA ASP A 562 -13.59 7.12 -2.65
C ASP A 562 -12.37 7.41 -3.55
N VAL A 563 -12.05 6.53 -4.51
CA VAL A 563 -10.92 6.70 -5.46
C VAL A 563 -11.18 6.04 -6.82
N THR A 564 -10.30 6.30 -7.78
CA THR A 564 -10.16 5.53 -9.02
C THR A 564 -8.82 4.78 -9.11
N ALA A 565 -8.79 3.68 -9.87
CA ALA A 565 -7.57 2.92 -10.15
C ALA A 565 -7.67 2.22 -11.54
N PRO A 566 -6.53 1.76 -12.12
CA PRO A 566 -6.53 1.07 -13.41
C PRO A 566 -7.42 -0.17 -13.42
N GLY A 567 -8.50 -0.13 -14.20
CA GLY A 567 -9.44 -1.26 -14.38
C GLY A 567 -9.67 -1.64 -15.84
N GLY A 568 -8.98 -0.97 -16.78
CA GLY A 568 -9.08 -1.22 -18.22
C GLY A 568 -10.34 -0.62 -18.85
N THR A 569 -10.44 -0.72 -20.18
CA THR A 569 -11.60 -0.35 -20.99
C THR A 569 -12.09 -1.58 -21.78
N LEU A 570 -13.17 -1.47 -22.56
CA LEU A 570 -13.60 -2.57 -23.42
C LEU A 570 -12.62 -2.88 -24.57
N ASP A 571 -11.74 -1.93 -24.86
CA ASP A 571 -10.84 -1.91 -26.02
C ASP A 571 -9.36 -2.03 -25.58
N ASP A 572 -9.11 -2.13 -24.27
CA ASP A 572 -7.80 -2.19 -23.63
C ASP A 572 -7.96 -2.90 -22.27
N LEU A 573 -7.55 -4.17 -22.20
CA LEU A 573 -7.86 -5.06 -21.08
C LEU A 573 -6.71 -5.13 -20.07
N VAL A 574 -7.06 -5.18 -18.79
CA VAL A 574 -6.12 -5.54 -17.73
C VAL A 574 -5.77 -7.01 -17.90
N THR A 575 -4.50 -7.30 -18.22
CA THR A 575 -3.95 -8.66 -18.30
C THR A 575 -3.46 -9.11 -16.93
N ALA A 576 -3.87 -10.31 -16.49
CA ALA A 576 -3.49 -10.98 -15.24
C ALA A 576 -3.81 -12.49 -15.32
N ALA A 577 -3.35 -13.28 -14.34
CA ALA A 577 -3.35 -14.75 -14.37
C ALA A 577 -4.70 -15.37 -14.80
N GLU A 578 -4.63 -16.40 -15.64
CA GLU A 578 -5.75 -17.24 -16.01
C GLU A 578 -5.85 -18.46 -15.07
N ALA A 579 -7.07 -18.79 -14.64
CA ALA A 579 -7.34 -20.03 -13.92
C ALA A 579 -7.74 -21.12 -14.89
N ASP A 580 -7.43 -22.37 -14.56
CA ASP A 580 -8.01 -23.50 -15.26
C ASP A 580 -9.45 -23.68 -14.77
N THR A 581 -10.39 -23.40 -15.68
CA THR A 581 -11.84 -23.49 -15.44
C THR A 581 -12.45 -24.79 -15.95
N ASP A 582 -11.72 -25.57 -16.76
CA ASP A 582 -12.18 -26.83 -17.35
C ASP A 582 -11.88 -28.03 -16.42
N TYR A 583 -12.24 -27.85 -15.14
CA TYR A 583 -11.99 -28.83 -14.09
C TYR A 583 -12.61 -30.19 -14.39
N SER A 584 -11.75 -31.21 -14.50
CA SER A 584 -12.12 -32.62 -14.43
C SER A 584 -11.49 -33.27 -13.19
N GLU A 585 -12.16 -34.24 -12.58
CA GLU A 585 -11.63 -34.97 -11.41
C GLU A 585 -10.39 -35.83 -11.74
N PHE A 586 -9.97 -35.86 -13.00
CA PHE A 586 -8.79 -36.57 -13.53
C PHE A 586 -7.67 -35.62 -13.95
N ASP A 587 -7.81 -34.33 -13.65
CA ASP A 587 -6.87 -33.31 -14.11
C ASP A 587 -5.48 -33.46 -13.48
N THR A 588 -4.48 -33.08 -14.26
CA THR A 588 -3.06 -33.19 -13.96
C THR A 588 -2.58 -32.10 -12.99
N ASP A 589 -1.55 -32.39 -12.19
CA ASP A 589 -0.95 -31.41 -11.25
C ASP A 589 -0.26 -30.22 -11.96
N THR A 590 -0.18 -30.20 -13.30
CA THR A 590 0.28 -29.05 -14.10
C THR A 590 -0.80 -27.98 -14.16
N GLY A 591 -0.63 -26.91 -13.40
CA GLY A 591 -1.50 -25.74 -13.43
C GLY A 591 -1.42 -24.90 -14.71
N PRO A 592 -2.37 -23.96 -14.90
CA PRO A 592 -2.29 -22.96 -15.95
C PRO A 592 -1.06 -22.05 -15.75
N GLN A 593 -0.50 -21.55 -16.84
CA GLN A 593 0.54 -20.51 -16.84
C GLN A 593 0.16 -19.31 -17.73
N ASP A 594 -1.03 -19.36 -18.32
CA ASP A 594 -1.56 -18.34 -19.22
C ASP A 594 -2.00 -17.08 -18.47
N TYR A 595 -2.00 -15.97 -19.20
CA TYR A 595 -2.54 -14.70 -18.75
C TYR A 595 -3.70 -14.28 -19.64
N THR A 596 -4.80 -13.85 -19.02
CA THR A 596 -6.03 -13.47 -19.70
C THR A 596 -6.36 -12.00 -19.48
N GLY A 597 -7.08 -11.38 -20.41
CA GLY A 597 -7.49 -9.97 -20.34
C GLY A 597 -8.91 -9.81 -19.81
N LYS A 598 -9.12 -8.97 -18.78
CA LYS A 598 -10.44 -8.57 -18.28
C LYS A 598 -10.51 -7.05 -18.08
N ALA A 599 -11.71 -6.50 -17.95
CA ALA A 599 -11.92 -5.09 -17.63
C ALA A 599 -13.13 -4.88 -16.72
N GLY A 600 -13.00 -4.02 -15.72
CA GLY A 600 -14.04 -3.74 -14.74
C GLY A 600 -13.51 -3.00 -13.51
N THR A 601 -14.42 -2.45 -12.69
CA THR A 601 -14.09 -2.03 -11.32
C THR A 601 -13.53 -3.17 -10.47
N SER A 602 -13.84 -4.41 -10.85
CA SER A 602 -13.29 -5.66 -10.31
C SER A 602 -11.79 -5.85 -10.55
N MET A 603 -11.19 -5.12 -11.51
CA MET A 603 -9.74 -5.09 -11.75
C MET A 603 -9.09 -3.87 -11.06
N ALA A 604 -9.85 -2.79 -10.87
CA ALA A 604 -9.40 -1.59 -10.16
C ALA A 604 -9.32 -1.79 -8.63
N ALA A 605 -10.30 -2.49 -8.03
CA ALA A 605 -10.31 -2.81 -6.60
C ALA A 605 -9.06 -3.59 -6.11
N PRO A 606 -8.61 -4.68 -6.76
CA PRO A 606 -7.43 -5.43 -6.32
C PRO A 606 -6.15 -4.63 -6.49
N PHE A 607 -6.07 -3.72 -7.47
CA PHE A 607 -4.96 -2.79 -7.57
C PHE A 607 -4.86 -1.94 -6.29
N THR A 608 -5.95 -1.26 -5.90
CA THR A 608 -6.01 -0.47 -4.66
C THR A 608 -5.78 -1.32 -3.40
N SER A 609 -6.25 -2.57 -3.37
CA SER A 609 -6.04 -3.48 -2.24
C SER A 609 -4.57 -3.91 -2.11
N GLY A 610 -3.86 -4.08 -3.22
CA GLY A 610 -2.41 -4.27 -3.19
C GLY A 610 -1.67 -3.00 -2.76
N VAL A 611 -2.14 -1.82 -3.14
CA VAL A 611 -1.55 -0.54 -2.69
C VAL A 611 -1.72 -0.39 -1.17
N ALA A 612 -2.84 -0.84 -0.60
CA ALA A 612 -2.98 -0.93 0.86
C ALA A 612 -1.93 -1.85 1.50
N GLY A 613 -1.57 -2.96 0.84
CA GLY A 613 -0.45 -3.81 1.26
C GLY A 613 0.91 -3.10 1.22
N LEU A 614 1.22 -2.37 0.15
CA LEU A 614 2.47 -1.60 0.01
C LEU A 614 2.57 -0.43 1.02
N VAL A 615 1.44 0.22 1.31
CA VAL A 615 1.41 1.34 2.26
C VAL A 615 1.44 0.84 3.70
N ALA A 616 0.80 -0.28 4.02
CA ALA A 616 0.91 -0.90 5.34
C ALA A 616 2.34 -1.37 5.63
N ASP A 617 2.98 -2.06 4.68
CA ASP A 617 4.41 -2.40 4.67
C ASP A 617 5.26 -1.17 5.03
N ALA A 618 5.07 -0.06 4.30
CA ALA A 618 5.78 1.20 4.54
C ALA A 618 5.40 1.98 5.82
N MET A 619 4.31 1.63 6.50
CA MET A 619 3.89 2.24 7.77
C MET A 619 4.26 1.42 9.00
N GLU A 620 4.60 0.15 8.81
CA GLU A 620 5.00 -0.82 9.83
C GLU A 620 6.51 -1.08 9.85
N ASP A 621 7.21 -0.71 8.76
CA ASP A 621 8.67 -0.79 8.61
C ASP A 621 9.42 -0.05 9.74
N GLU A 622 10.38 -0.73 10.35
CA GLU A 622 11.32 -0.11 11.30
C GLU A 622 12.35 0.70 10.50
N ASP A 623 12.60 1.96 10.87
CA ASP A 623 13.64 2.76 10.20
C ASP A 623 14.98 2.02 10.27
N PRO A 624 15.80 1.95 9.19
CA PRO A 624 17.12 1.31 9.22
C PRO A 624 18.09 1.80 10.32
N GLU A 625 17.80 2.93 10.98
CA GLU A 625 18.52 3.40 12.17
C GLU A 625 18.06 2.76 13.50
N GLY A 626 16.98 1.96 13.49
CA GLY A 626 16.46 1.21 14.64
C GLY A 626 15.51 2.01 15.55
N ASN A 627 15.00 3.15 15.06
CA ASN A 627 13.98 3.94 15.74
C ASN A 627 12.59 3.37 15.43
N ASN A 628 11.80 3.13 16.48
CA ASN A 628 10.48 2.51 16.36
C ASN A 628 9.45 3.49 15.77
N LYS A 629 9.46 3.63 14.44
CA LYS A 629 8.68 4.61 13.66
C LYS A 629 7.32 4.08 13.17
N SER A 630 6.82 3.00 13.79
CA SER A 630 5.61 2.29 13.36
C SER A 630 4.37 3.19 13.50
N ILE A 631 3.88 3.73 12.39
CA ILE A 631 2.72 4.65 12.32
C ILE A 631 1.41 3.88 12.57
N LEU A 632 1.41 2.60 12.19
CA LEU A 632 0.38 1.62 12.51
C LEU A 632 0.91 0.69 13.60
N ASN A 633 0.01 0.20 14.45
CA ASN A 633 0.31 -0.95 15.29
C ASN A 633 0.44 -2.23 14.43
N SER A 634 1.11 -3.25 14.96
CA SER A 634 1.01 -4.62 14.42
C SER A 634 -0.46 -5.03 14.22
N THR A 635 -0.74 -5.91 13.25
CA THR A 635 -2.09 -6.41 12.91
C THR A 635 -2.90 -6.84 14.14
N ALA A 636 -2.35 -7.72 14.97
CA ALA A 636 -2.96 -8.23 16.20
C ALA A 636 -3.22 -7.16 17.30
N GLN A 637 -2.66 -5.94 17.15
CA GLN A 637 -2.86 -4.80 18.05
C GLN A 637 -3.56 -3.62 17.37
N SER A 638 -3.85 -3.73 16.07
CA SER A 638 -4.50 -2.70 15.28
C SER A 638 -6.00 -2.65 15.57
N GLY A 639 -6.56 -1.43 15.58
CA GLY A 639 -8.00 -1.21 15.64
C GLY A 639 -8.51 -0.35 14.49
N ILE A 640 -9.74 0.13 14.64
CA ILE A 640 -10.40 0.99 13.64
C ILE A 640 -9.60 2.27 13.30
N ASN A 641 -8.85 2.80 14.26
CA ASN A 641 -8.01 3.98 14.05
C ASN A 641 -6.84 3.68 13.10
N ASP A 642 -6.17 2.54 13.23
CA ASP A 642 -5.11 2.08 12.31
C ASP A 642 -5.67 1.85 10.91
N THR A 643 -6.83 1.18 10.80
CA THR A 643 -7.57 1.01 9.54
C THR A 643 -7.86 2.37 8.86
N PHE A 644 -8.30 3.36 9.64
CA PHE A 644 -8.60 4.70 9.14
C PHE A 644 -7.37 5.54 8.80
N ARG A 645 -6.23 5.35 9.48
CA ARG A 645 -4.94 5.96 9.11
C ARG A 645 -4.43 5.41 7.78
N LEU A 646 -4.38 4.10 7.62
CA LEU A 646 -3.98 3.43 6.38
C LEU A 646 -4.88 3.88 5.20
N LYS A 647 -6.20 3.87 5.41
CA LYS A 647 -7.17 4.39 4.44
C LYS A 647 -6.90 5.85 4.10
N GLN A 648 -6.73 6.71 5.10
CA GLN A 648 -6.48 8.13 4.90
C GLN A 648 -5.27 8.36 3.99
N VAL A 649 -4.14 7.69 4.19
CA VAL A 649 -2.93 7.89 3.36
C VAL A 649 -3.23 7.65 1.88
N ILE A 650 -3.96 6.58 1.55
CA ILE A 650 -4.35 6.23 0.17
C ILE A 650 -5.29 7.30 -0.43
N LEU A 651 -6.27 7.78 0.34
CA LEU A 651 -7.21 8.81 -0.11
C LEU A 651 -6.55 10.21 -0.24
N ALA A 652 -5.68 10.54 0.71
CA ALA A 652 -4.98 11.82 0.82
C ALA A 652 -3.96 12.03 -0.31
N THR A 653 -3.38 10.94 -0.83
CA THR A 653 -2.36 10.99 -1.91
C THR A 653 -2.93 10.77 -3.31
N ALA A 654 -4.20 10.39 -3.44
CA ALA A 654 -4.90 10.29 -4.71
C ALA A 654 -4.97 11.63 -5.47
N THR A 655 -4.88 11.58 -6.79
CA THR A 655 -4.79 12.77 -7.67
C THR A 655 -6.02 12.93 -8.56
N GLU A 656 -6.70 14.07 -8.47
CA GLU A 656 -7.79 14.45 -9.38
C GLU A 656 -7.35 14.33 -10.85
N THR A 657 -8.24 13.82 -11.71
CA THR A 657 -7.95 13.47 -13.11
C THR A 657 -8.72 14.33 -14.10
N VAL A 658 -9.67 15.14 -13.63
CA VAL A 658 -10.53 16.06 -14.40
C VAL A 658 -9.83 16.83 -15.53
N PHE A 659 -8.64 17.39 -15.31
CA PHE A 659 -7.90 18.09 -16.37
C PHE A 659 -6.84 17.21 -17.04
N THR A 660 -6.08 16.42 -16.26
CA THR A 660 -5.01 15.59 -16.82
C THR A 660 -5.55 14.53 -17.76
N ALA A 661 -6.74 13.98 -17.53
CA ALA A 661 -7.39 12.98 -18.39
C ALA A 661 -8.62 13.53 -19.17
N ALA A 662 -8.69 14.85 -19.39
CA ALA A 662 -9.86 15.55 -19.92
C ALA A 662 -10.52 15.01 -21.23
N PRO A 663 -9.82 14.37 -22.20
CA PRO A 663 -10.49 13.73 -23.34
C PRO A 663 -10.87 12.26 -23.07
N TYR A 664 -10.32 11.65 -22.03
CA TYR A 664 -10.38 10.20 -21.79
C TYR A 664 -11.50 9.78 -20.84
N HIS A 665 -12.17 10.72 -20.15
CA HIS A 665 -13.32 10.46 -19.24
C HIS A 665 -14.58 9.85 -19.88
N ARG A 666 -14.54 9.50 -21.17
CA ARG A 666 -15.62 8.92 -21.98
C ARG A 666 -16.96 9.64 -21.75
N ALA A 667 -17.90 9.02 -21.03
CA ALA A 667 -19.25 9.56 -20.77
C ALA A 667 -19.39 10.25 -19.39
N LYS A 668 -18.28 10.48 -18.68
CA LYS A 668 -18.22 11.06 -17.34
C LYS A 668 -17.70 12.51 -17.40
N SER A 669 -17.89 13.25 -16.32
CA SER A 669 -17.41 14.62 -16.19
C SER A 669 -17.06 14.89 -14.72
N PRO A 670 -15.92 14.35 -14.24
CA PRO A 670 -15.40 14.72 -12.93
C PRO A 670 -15.13 16.22 -12.83
N SER A 671 -14.88 16.68 -11.62
CA SER A 671 -14.84 18.07 -11.22
C SER A 671 -13.70 18.31 -10.24
N CYS A 672 -12.87 19.31 -10.54
CA CYS A 672 -11.84 19.75 -9.61
C CYS A 672 -12.50 20.31 -8.36
N GLN A 673 -12.33 19.64 -7.22
CA GLN A 673 -12.81 20.09 -5.92
C GLN A 673 -11.66 20.64 -5.06
N GLY A 674 -10.43 20.61 -5.56
CA GLY A 674 -9.24 21.02 -4.83
C GLY A 674 -8.99 20.10 -3.65
N GLY A 675 -8.95 18.78 -3.90
CA GLY A 675 -8.76 17.76 -2.87
C GLY A 675 -10.02 17.37 -2.10
N GLY A 676 -11.16 17.98 -2.43
CA GLY A 676 -12.48 17.46 -2.06
C GLY A 676 -12.85 16.20 -2.87
N ARG A 677 -13.92 15.53 -2.46
CA ARG A 677 -14.43 14.31 -3.09
C ARG A 677 -15.53 14.61 -4.11
N ASP A 678 -15.55 13.90 -5.24
CA ASP A 678 -16.61 14.02 -6.26
C ASP A 678 -17.34 12.69 -6.62
N PRO A 679 -18.55 12.76 -7.23
CA PRO A 679 -19.38 11.58 -7.55
C PRO A 679 -18.84 10.59 -8.59
N PHE A 680 -17.74 10.92 -9.26
CA PHE A 680 -17.18 10.17 -10.39
C PHE A 680 -15.82 9.58 -10.06
N GLU A 681 -14.90 10.39 -9.54
CA GLU A 681 -13.52 9.99 -9.25
C GLU A 681 -13.18 9.89 -7.76
N GLY A 682 -14.09 10.28 -6.87
CA GLY A 682 -13.81 10.31 -5.45
C GLY A 682 -12.80 11.43 -5.14
N TYR A 683 -11.72 11.11 -4.42
CA TYR A 683 -10.54 11.96 -4.22
C TYR A 683 -9.57 11.95 -5.42
N GLY A 684 -9.91 11.22 -6.49
CA GLY A 684 -9.10 11.04 -7.67
C GLY A 684 -8.46 9.66 -7.76
N ARG A 685 -7.42 9.55 -8.58
CA ARG A 685 -6.75 8.29 -8.90
C ARG A 685 -5.65 7.96 -7.89
N VAL A 686 -5.65 6.74 -7.35
CA VAL A 686 -4.66 6.21 -6.39
C VAL A 686 -3.23 6.43 -6.90
N ASN A 687 -2.32 6.90 -6.06
CA ASN A 687 -0.91 7.08 -6.42
C ASN A 687 -0.01 6.31 -5.43
N PRO A 688 0.41 5.08 -5.77
CA PRO A 688 1.19 4.22 -4.87
C PRO A 688 2.50 4.89 -4.43
N ASP A 689 3.16 5.58 -5.37
CA ASP A 689 4.45 6.22 -5.15
C ASP A 689 4.36 7.33 -4.10
N ALA A 690 3.36 8.21 -4.27
CA ALA A 690 3.05 9.27 -3.32
C ALA A 690 2.50 8.74 -1.97
N ALA A 691 1.76 7.62 -1.98
CA ALA A 691 1.22 7.02 -0.76
C ALA A 691 2.34 6.48 0.15
N VAL A 692 3.32 5.77 -0.42
CA VAL A 692 4.51 5.31 0.32
C VAL A 692 5.42 6.48 0.68
N ASP A 693 5.63 7.44 -0.24
CA ASP A 693 6.37 8.68 0.07
C ASP A 693 5.84 9.40 1.31
N ALA A 694 4.51 9.50 1.45
CA ALA A 694 3.87 10.23 2.53
C ALA A 694 4.24 9.71 3.92
N VAL A 695 4.63 8.43 4.05
CA VAL A 695 4.95 7.79 5.33
C VAL A 695 6.45 7.48 5.49
N THR A 696 7.20 7.38 4.40
CA THR A 696 8.65 7.09 4.43
C THR A 696 9.55 8.31 4.29
N ARG A 697 9.13 9.36 3.56
CA ARG A 697 9.99 10.53 3.29
C ARG A 697 9.79 11.64 4.31
N ASN A 698 10.72 11.81 5.23
CA ASN A 698 10.77 13.00 6.09
C ASN A 698 11.12 14.25 5.25
N VAL A 699 10.31 15.31 5.32
CA VAL A 699 10.58 16.59 4.62
C VAL A 699 11.25 17.65 5.51
N TYR A 700 11.44 17.35 6.81
CA TYR A 700 12.38 18.03 7.69
C TYR A 700 13.72 17.25 7.65
N GLY A 701 14.76 17.84 7.06
CA GLY A 701 15.87 17.04 6.54
C GLY A 701 16.86 16.52 7.58
N GLY A 702 17.08 15.20 7.58
CA GLY A 702 18.37 14.61 7.96
C GLY A 702 18.41 13.78 9.24
N GLY A 703 17.61 12.71 9.35
CA GLY A 703 17.77 11.65 10.36
C GLY A 703 17.23 12.00 11.75
N ASP A 704 17.58 13.18 12.26
CA ASP A 704 17.12 13.64 13.57
C ASP A 704 15.67 14.13 13.50
N SER A 705 14.77 13.47 14.25
CA SER A 705 13.43 13.98 14.53
C SER A 705 13.52 15.25 15.40
N LEU A 706 12.47 16.09 15.38
CA LEU A 706 12.39 17.34 16.14
C LEU A 706 12.21 17.08 17.65
N THR A 707 13.25 16.54 18.28
CA THR A 707 13.32 16.31 19.72
C THR A 707 13.72 17.59 20.46
N ASN A 708 13.23 17.75 21.69
CA ASN A 708 13.49 18.94 22.50
C ASN A 708 14.98 19.12 22.87
N ASP A 709 15.83 18.10 22.71
CA ASP A 709 17.27 18.16 23.02
C ASP A 709 18.06 19.09 22.08
N GLU A 710 17.57 19.39 20.88
CA GLU A 710 18.14 20.43 20.01
C GLU A 710 17.65 21.85 20.37
N PHE A 711 16.60 21.98 21.20
CA PHE A 711 16.00 23.26 21.57
C PHE A 711 16.48 23.75 22.95
N SER A 712 17.64 24.40 22.96
CA SER A 712 18.05 25.19 24.13
C SER A 712 17.06 26.33 24.40
N PRO A 713 16.60 26.57 25.65
CA PRO A 713 15.75 27.71 25.98
C PRO A 713 16.42 29.07 25.73
N ASP A 714 17.75 29.11 25.54
CA ASP A 714 18.49 30.31 25.11
C ASP A 714 18.19 30.73 23.64
N ASP A 715 17.66 29.84 22.80
CA ASP A 715 17.40 30.08 21.37
C ASP A 715 15.91 30.38 21.04
N ALA A 716 15.05 30.51 22.06
CA ALA A 716 13.59 30.65 21.91
C ALA A 716 13.07 31.89 21.15
N ASP A 717 13.95 32.84 20.79
CA ASP A 717 13.61 34.09 20.07
C ASP A 717 13.93 34.05 18.55
N GLU A 718 14.61 33.03 18.02
CA GLU A 718 14.95 32.89 16.59
C GLU A 718 14.35 31.60 16.00
N PRO A 719 13.57 31.67 14.90
CA PRO A 719 12.96 30.47 14.32
C PRO A 719 14.02 29.54 13.71
N VAL A 720 14.04 28.28 14.15
CA VAL A 720 14.96 27.24 13.66
C VAL A 720 14.63 26.92 12.21
N THR A 721 15.33 27.62 11.32
CA THR A 721 15.17 27.56 9.87
C THR A 721 16.17 26.58 9.28
N SER A 722 15.95 25.29 9.56
CA SER A 722 16.52 24.25 8.72
C SER A 722 15.99 24.44 7.28
N SER A 723 16.84 24.27 6.27
CA SER A 723 16.42 24.46 4.88
C SER A 723 17.08 23.42 3.99
N TYR A 724 16.55 22.21 4.10
CA TYR A 724 16.93 21.08 3.28
C TYR A 724 16.08 21.05 2.01
N GLY A 725 16.73 21.00 0.85
CA GLY A 725 16.07 20.70 -0.41
C GLY A 725 15.89 19.20 -0.50
N VAL A 726 14.65 18.73 -0.34
CA VAL A 726 14.32 17.30 -0.37
C VAL A 726 14.47 16.76 -1.79
N THR A 727 15.23 15.67 -1.94
CA THR A 727 15.47 14.96 -3.21
C THR A 727 14.78 13.59 -3.23
N ASP A 728 14.74 12.94 -4.38
CA ASP A 728 14.47 11.50 -4.44
C ASP A 728 15.63 10.67 -3.82
N SER A 729 15.46 9.33 -3.79
CA SER A 729 16.44 8.37 -3.29
C SER A 729 17.77 8.36 -4.07
N ASP A 730 17.76 8.84 -5.31
CA ASP A 730 18.95 8.97 -6.17
C ASP A 730 19.63 10.36 -6.06
N GLY A 731 19.04 11.29 -5.30
CA GLY A 731 19.55 12.65 -5.11
C GLY A 731 19.13 13.64 -6.20
N ASN A 732 18.10 13.35 -7.00
CA ASN A 732 17.55 14.28 -8.00
C ASN A 732 16.46 15.20 -7.44
N GLU A 733 16.16 16.29 -8.14
CA GLU A 733 14.97 17.12 -7.89
C GLU A 733 13.70 16.28 -8.09
N LEU A 734 12.81 16.27 -7.09
CA LEU A 734 11.50 15.60 -7.15
C LEU A 734 10.68 16.13 -8.33
N THR A 735 9.98 15.26 -9.07
CA THR A 735 9.16 15.68 -10.23
C THR A 735 7.77 15.08 -10.26
N VAL A 736 6.82 15.86 -10.77
CA VAL A 736 5.50 15.39 -11.22
C VAL A 736 5.30 15.70 -12.70
N GLY A 737 4.59 14.84 -13.43
CA GLY A 737 4.39 14.98 -14.87
C GLY A 737 3.16 14.25 -15.42
N LEU A 738 3.06 14.18 -16.75
CA LEU A 738 1.88 13.70 -17.47
C LEU A 738 2.14 12.45 -18.32
N ASP A 739 3.38 11.97 -18.44
CA ASP A 739 3.67 10.75 -19.20
C ASP A 739 3.38 9.51 -18.37
N VAL A 740 2.10 9.23 -18.10
CA VAL A 740 1.68 8.07 -17.31
C VAL A 740 1.73 6.77 -18.13
N PRO A 741 2.23 5.66 -17.56
CA PRO A 741 2.58 5.43 -16.13
C PRO A 741 3.99 5.90 -15.68
N GLN A 742 4.84 6.39 -16.57
CA GLN A 742 6.26 6.67 -16.29
C GLN A 742 6.47 7.85 -15.32
N ASP A 743 5.73 8.95 -15.49
CA ASP A 743 5.72 10.10 -14.57
C ASP A 743 4.84 9.83 -13.33
N ASN A 744 5.16 10.49 -12.21
CA ASN A 744 4.29 10.57 -11.03
C ASN A 744 3.37 11.79 -11.12
N ARG A 745 2.17 11.72 -10.55
CA ARG A 745 1.22 12.85 -10.55
C ARG A 745 1.08 13.56 -9.19
N ALA A 746 1.65 12.98 -8.14
CA ALA A 746 1.89 13.66 -6.87
C ALA A 746 3.22 13.19 -6.30
N VAL A 747 3.75 13.99 -5.38
CA VAL A 747 4.91 13.68 -4.52
C VAL A 747 4.51 14.08 -3.10
N ALA A 748 4.92 13.29 -2.11
CA ALA A 748 4.57 13.51 -0.72
C ALA A 748 5.77 13.36 0.24
N GLY A 749 5.49 13.53 1.52
CA GLY A 749 6.35 13.21 2.66
C GLY A 749 5.64 13.55 3.98
N TYR A 750 6.32 13.36 5.11
CA TYR A 750 5.81 13.71 6.44
C TYR A 750 6.72 14.69 7.18
N VAL A 751 6.16 15.34 8.21
CA VAL A 751 6.88 16.01 9.28
C VAL A 751 6.32 15.54 10.61
N GLU A 752 7.18 15.10 11.51
CA GLU A 752 6.89 15.03 12.94
C GLU A 752 7.21 16.41 13.55
N ALA A 753 6.22 17.08 14.13
CA ALA A 753 6.40 18.40 14.72
C ALA A 753 5.93 18.41 16.18
N PRO A 754 6.77 18.87 17.14
CA PRO A 754 6.31 19.13 18.51
C PRO A 754 5.37 20.34 18.52
N ARG A 755 4.87 20.70 19.71
CA ARG A 755 3.89 21.79 19.90
C ARG A 755 4.47 23.15 19.53
N GLY A 756 3.82 23.83 18.59
CA GLY A 756 4.26 25.11 18.04
C GLY A 756 3.67 25.42 16.67
N VAL A 757 4.36 26.27 15.92
CA VAL A 757 3.96 26.73 14.59
C VAL A 757 4.93 26.20 13.53
N LEU A 758 4.40 25.40 12.61
CA LEU A 758 5.13 24.82 11.48
C LEU A 758 4.82 25.58 10.18
N ASP A 759 5.84 26.16 9.56
CA ASP A 759 5.77 26.79 8.24
C ASP A 759 6.30 25.82 7.16
N LEU A 760 5.41 25.33 6.30
CA LEU A 760 5.70 24.42 5.19
C LEU A 760 5.71 25.18 3.87
N THR A 761 6.89 25.33 3.26
CA THR A 761 7.06 25.98 1.96
C THR A 761 7.25 24.95 0.85
N VAL A 762 6.34 24.94 -0.11
CA VAL A 762 6.41 24.10 -1.31
C VAL A 762 6.64 24.99 -2.53
N SER A 763 7.59 24.62 -3.38
CA SER A 763 7.86 25.32 -4.65
C SER A 763 7.67 24.37 -5.83
N ALA A 764 7.10 24.89 -6.93
CA ALA A 764 6.90 24.16 -8.17
C ALA A 764 7.42 24.97 -9.38
N GLY A 765 8.15 24.35 -10.31
CA GLY A 765 8.62 25.05 -11.50
C GLY A 765 9.44 24.23 -12.48
N ASN A 766 10.24 24.91 -13.31
CA ASN A 766 11.18 24.27 -14.26
C ASN A 766 10.53 23.30 -15.29
N LEU A 767 9.28 23.55 -15.68
CA LEU A 767 8.54 22.73 -16.66
C LEU A 767 9.41 22.33 -17.89
N ARG A 768 9.54 21.02 -18.13
CA ARG A 768 10.46 20.35 -19.07
C ARG A 768 9.84 19.08 -19.67
N GLY A 769 10.45 18.54 -20.72
CA GLY A 769 9.93 17.40 -21.50
C GLY A 769 9.82 17.74 -23.00
N ALA A 770 9.57 16.76 -23.86
CA ALA A 770 9.45 16.94 -25.31
C ALA A 770 8.25 17.83 -25.70
N ASP A 771 7.14 17.69 -24.99
CA ASP A 771 5.86 18.33 -25.31
C ASP A 771 5.60 19.63 -24.57
N VAL A 772 6.53 20.05 -23.70
CA VAL A 772 6.46 21.33 -22.96
C VAL A 772 6.14 22.54 -23.84
N SER A 773 6.55 22.50 -25.11
CA SER A 773 6.29 23.59 -26.07
C SER A 773 4.82 23.74 -26.49
N MET A 774 3.99 22.74 -26.21
CA MET A 774 2.53 22.75 -26.44
C MET A 774 1.75 23.27 -25.22
N ALA A 775 2.37 23.41 -24.05
CA ALA A 775 1.73 24.00 -22.87
C ALA A 775 1.34 25.47 -23.13
N THR A 776 0.07 25.77 -22.88
CA THR A 776 -0.53 27.11 -23.04
C THR A 776 -0.53 27.93 -21.75
N GLY A 777 -0.41 27.25 -20.61
CA GLY A 777 -0.38 27.84 -19.26
C GLY A 777 0.86 27.42 -18.47
N ALA A 778 0.80 27.68 -17.16
CA ALA A 778 1.76 27.16 -16.19
C ALA A 778 1.20 25.88 -15.54
N PRO A 779 2.04 24.99 -14.97
CA PRO A 779 1.52 23.91 -14.15
C PRO A 779 0.77 24.48 -12.94
N GLN A 780 -0.39 23.91 -12.65
CA GLN A 780 -1.12 24.07 -11.40
C GLN A 780 -0.77 22.88 -10.50
N VAL A 781 -0.24 23.18 -9.32
CA VAL A 781 0.04 22.18 -8.28
C VAL A 781 -0.74 22.55 -7.04
N ASP A 782 -1.63 21.68 -6.59
CA ASP A 782 -2.35 21.84 -5.33
C ASP A 782 -1.54 21.14 -4.22
N VAL A 783 -1.44 21.81 -3.07
CA VAL A 783 -0.63 21.39 -1.92
C VAL A 783 -1.54 21.25 -0.72
N PHE A 784 -1.41 20.12 -0.02
CA PHE A 784 -2.19 19.77 1.15
C PHE A 784 -1.26 19.40 2.30
N VAL A 785 -1.70 19.74 3.51
CA VAL A 785 -1.16 19.21 4.76
C VAL A 785 -2.31 18.51 5.47
N TYR A 786 -2.12 17.22 5.74
CA TYR A 786 -3.09 16.38 6.42
C TYR A 786 -2.59 16.02 7.82
N ASP A 787 -3.50 15.93 8.80
CA ASP A 787 -3.20 15.31 10.10
C ASP A 787 -3.06 13.80 9.89
N GLY A 788 -1.85 13.25 10.07
CA GLY A 788 -1.57 11.84 9.85
C GLY A 788 -2.07 10.92 10.96
N GLU A 789 -2.27 11.45 12.16
CA GLU A 789 -2.65 10.68 13.36
C GLU A 789 -4.15 10.62 13.57
N ASN A 790 -4.85 11.71 13.24
CA ASN A 790 -6.29 11.91 13.48
C ASN A 790 -7.04 12.01 12.14
N PRO A 791 -7.31 10.88 11.47
CA PRO A 791 -8.12 10.88 10.25
C PRO A 791 -9.54 11.37 10.52
N GLY A 792 -10.18 11.93 9.49
CA GLY A 792 -11.57 12.35 9.57
C GLY A 792 -12.53 11.15 9.67
N PRO A 793 -13.85 11.41 9.87
CA PRO A 793 -14.87 10.37 9.98
C PRO A 793 -14.78 9.33 8.86
N ASN A 794 -14.83 8.06 9.23
CA ASN A 794 -14.77 6.91 8.31
C ASN A 794 -13.44 6.82 7.52
N GLY A 795 -12.36 7.42 8.03
CA GLY A 795 -11.02 7.40 7.42
C GLY A 795 -10.83 8.38 6.26
N VAL A 796 -11.63 9.45 6.19
CA VAL A 796 -11.44 10.50 5.17
C VAL A 796 -10.25 11.40 5.49
N PRO A 797 -9.57 11.98 4.49
CA PRO A 797 -8.45 12.88 4.72
C PRO A 797 -8.80 14.13 5.55
N ASN A 798 -8.12 14.30 6.68
CA ASN A 798 -8.24 15.46 7.57
C ASN A 798 -7.26 16.57 7.14
N VAL A 799 -7.72 17.51 6.32
CA VAL A 799 -6.91 18.65 5.82
C VAL A 799 -6.77 19.71 6.91
N VAL A 800 -5.54 19.92 7.41
CA VAL A 800 -5.22 21.00 8.37
C VAL A 800 -4.76 22.29 7.67
N ALA A 801 -4.13 22.18 6.50
CA ALA A 801 -3.83 23.33 5.64
C ALA A 801 -3.82 22.93 4.15
N GLN A 802 -4.10 23.89 3.26
CA GLN A 802 -4.08 23.66 1.81
C GLN A 802 -3.88 24.96 1.03
N GLY A 803 -3.40 24.84 -0.21
CA GLY A 803 -3.37 25.95 -1.18
C GLY A 803 -2.87 25.51 -2.56
N THR A 804 -2.94 26.42 -3.54
CA THR A 804 -2.57 26.15 -4.93
C THR A 804 -1.39 27.01 -5.36
N ILE A 805 -0.40 26.39 -6.01
CA ILE A 805 0.68 27.06 -6.73
C ILE A 805 0.24 27.25 -8.20
N ASP A 806 -0.06 28.49 -8.60
CA ASP A 806 -0.21 28.89 -10.00
C ASP A 806 1.05 29.62 -10.49
N ALA A 807 1.86 28.97 -11.33
CA ALA A 807 3.13 29.51 -11.82
C ALA A 807 2.97 30.55 -12.97
N THR A 808 2.10 31.54 -12.83
CA THR A 808 1.98 32.70 -13.72
C THR A 808 3.08 33.76 -13.42
N SER A 809 3.71 34.48 -14.36
CA SER A 809 3.63 34.54 -15.84
C SER A 809 4.95 35.09 -16.43
N GLY A 810 5.27 34.79 -17.70
CA GLY A 810 6.50 35.25 -18.40
C GLY A 810 7.34 34.11 -18.99
N VAL A 811 7.72 34.17 -20.28
CA VAL A 811 8.39 33.04 -20.96
C VAL A 811 9.83 32.87 -20.50
N GLY A 812 10.17 31.68 -20.00
CA GLY A 812 11.52 31.26 -19.61
C GLY A 812 11.80 31.33 -18.10
N ALA A 813 11.93 30.14 -17.47
CA ALA A 813 12.14 29.92 -16.03
C ALA A 813 11.06 30.55 -15.11
N ARG A 814 10.11 29.71 -14.67
CA ARG A 814 9.15 30.05 -13.61
C ARG A 814 9.25 29.03 -12.50
N ARG A 815 9.46 29.51 -11.27
CA ARG A 815 9.18 28.79 -10.02
C ARG A 815 8.10 29.60 -9.31
N GLY A 816 7.00 28.96 -8.94
CA GLY A 816 6.04 29.47 -7.95
C GLY A 816 6.34 28.84 -6.60
N SER A 817 5.96 29.50 -5.51
CA SER A 817 6.07 28.96 -4.16
C SER A 817 4.86 29.34 -3.32
N LEU A 818 4.50 28.46 -2.39
CA LEU A 818 3.41 28.58 -1.44
C LEU A 818 3.96 28.22 -0.06
N THR A 819 3.65 29.01 0.96
CA THR A 819 3.92 28.68 2.37
C THR A 819 2.59 28.46 3.07
N LEU A 820 2.47 27.33 3.77
CA LEU A 820 1.33 26.95 4.58
C LEU A 820 1.79 26.90 6.04
N THR A 821 1.12 27.67 6.90
CA THR A 821 1.38 27.71 8.35
C THR A 821 0.39 26.78 9.04
N VAL A 822 0.88 25.89 9.89
CA VAL A 822 0.09 24.92 10.66
C VAL A 822 0.39 25.07 12.15
N ASP A 823 -0.66 25.11 12.95
CA ASP A 823 -0.61 25.10 14.41
C ASP A 823 -0.70 23.64 14.90
N THR A 824 0.21 23.24 15.80
CA THR A 824 0.29 21.90 16.37
C THR A 824 -0.12 21.84 17.86
N GLY A 825 -0.63 22.92 18.46
CA GLY A 825 -0.69 23.10 19.92
C GLY A 825 -1.99 22.73 20.67
N GLU A 826 -3.18 22.84 20.07
CA GLU A 826 -4.44 22.98 20.83
C GLU A 826 -5.03 21.69 21.49
N GLU A 827 -4.62 20.47 21.16
CA GLU A 827 -5.31 19.24 21.62
C GLU A 827 -4.37 18.09 22.03
N PHE A 828 -3.90 18.07 23.29
CA PHE A 828 -3.22 16.93 23.92
C PHE A 828 -3.70 16.71 25.37
N ASP A 829 -3.86 15.44 25.77
CA ASP A 829 -4.13 15.04 27.15
C ASP A 829 -2.81 14.83 27.91
N LEU A 830 -2.56 15.65 28.93
CA LEU A 830 -1.27 15.79 29.65
C LEU A 830 -0.96 14.60 30.60
N GLY A 831 -1.30 13.37 30.20
CA GLY A 831 -1.33 12.17 31.04
C GLY A 831 -0.02 11.39 31.13
N ARG A 832 0.94 11.61 30.22
CA ARG A 832 2.29 11.03 30.24
C ARG A 832 3.32 12.16 30.13
N ARG A 833 4.45 12.02 30.82
CA ARG A 833 5.49 13.07 30.94
C ARG A 833 6.86 12.66 30.39
N ASP A 834 6.97 11.44 29.87
CA ASP A 834 8.25 10.78 29.63
C ASP A 834 8.55 10.59 28.12
N GLU A 835 7.68 11.08 27.24
CA GLU A 835 7.81 11.07 25.77
C GLU A 835 7.51 12.49 25.24
N VAL A 836 8.22 12.91 24.18
CA VAL A 836 7.96 14.20 23.53
C VAL A 836 6.74 14.06 22.64
N ASP A 837 5.62 14.65 23.04
CA ASP A 837 4.38 14.70 22.26
C ASP A 837 4.58 15.44 20.91
N THR A 838 4.92 14.70 19.86
CA THR A 838 4.98 15.17 18.46
C THR A 838 3.72 14.79 17.70
N ARG A 839 3.32 15.62 16.73
CA ARG A 839 2.22 15.36 15.79
C ARG A 839 2.77 15.11 14.38
N THR A 840 2.33 14.02 13.77
CA THR A 840 2.67 13.60 12.41
C THR A 840 1.76 14.28 11.39
N LEU A 841 2.36 15.01 10.44
CA LEU A 841 1.66 15.73 9.38
C LEU A 841 2.13 15.26 8.00
N PHE A 842 1.20 14.85 7.13
CA PHE A 842 1.52 14.46 5.75
C PHE A 842 1.43 15.67 4.82
N VAL A 843 2.50 15.95 4.07
CA VAL A 843 2.58 17.04 3.09
C VAL A 843 2.53 16.45 1.69
N VAL A 844 1.53 16.83 0.89
CA VAL A 844 1.27 16.25 -0.43
C VAL A 844 1.15 17.33 -1.49
N ALA A 845 1.95 17.26 -2.55
CA ALA A 845 1.88 18.15 -3.71
C ALA A 845 1.38 17.38 -4.94
N LYS A 846 0.23 17.80 -5.50
CA LYS A 846 -0.51 17.10 -6.57
C LYS A 846 -0.52 17.94 -7.85
N LEU A 847 -0.13 17.35 -8.99
CA LEU A 847 -0.27 17.97 -10.30
C LEU A 847 -1.72 17.90 -10.77
N VAL A 848 -2.38 19.06 -10.80
CA VAL A 848 -3.81 19.15 -11.17
C VAL A 848 -3.99 19.46 -12.65
N ASN A 849 -3.14 20.31 -13.24
CA ASN A 849 -3.29 20.74 -14.63
C ASN A 849 -1.98 21.26 -15.23
N ILE A 850 -1.72 20.97 -16.50
CA ILE A 850 -0.77 21.72 -17.33
C ILE A 850 -1.54 22.22 -18.56
N PRO A 851 -2.07 23.46 -18.55
CA PRO A 851 -3.11 23.86 -19.49
C PRO A 851 -2.70 23.68 -20.96
N GLY A 852 -3.44 22.84 -21.69
CA GLY A 852 -3.18 22.49 -23.09
C GLY A 852 -2.46 21.16 -23.30
N LEU A 853 -2.02 20.50 -22.23
CA LEU A 853 -1.51 19.12 -22.22
C LEU A 853 -2.45 18.22 -21.41
N VAL A 854 -2.31 16.91 -21.60
CA VAL A 854 -3.07 15.84 -20.91
C VAL A 854 -2.14 14.64 -20.68
N ASN A 855 -2.63 13.58 -20.06
CA ASN A 855 -1.93 12.32 -19.84
C ASN A 855 -1.45 11.70 -21.18
N GLY A 856 -0.22 11.21 -21.20
CA GLY A 856 0.47 10.73 -22.42
C GLY A 856 1.24 11.81 -23.20
N PHE A 857 1.58 12.93 -22.55
CA PHE A 857 2.50 13.95 -23.09
C PHE A 857 3.73 14.04 -22.19
N ASP A 858 4.95 14.07 -22.77
CA ASP A 858 6.21 14.24 -22.01
C ASP A 858 6.32 15.69 -21.55
N ALA A 859 5.76 15.96 -20.37
CA ALA A 859 5.83 17.23 -19.69
C ALA A 859 5.79 17.03 -18.16
N ARG A 860 6.90 17.38 -17.50
CA ARG A 860 7.09 17.31 -16.05
C ARG A 860 7.57 18.62 -15.46
N THR A 861 7.25 18.86 -14.19
CA THR A 861 7.62 20.02 -13.38
C THR A 861 8.30 19.56 -12.10
N ASP A 862 9.27 20.35 -11.64
CA ASP A 862 10.08 20.07 -10.45
C ASP A 862 9.33 20.58 -9.21
N ILE A 863 9.41 19.83 -8.11
CA ILE A 863 8.85 20.12 -6.80
C ILE A 863 9.98 20.22 -5.77
N GLU A 864 9.88 21.17 -4.84
CA GLU A 864 10.84 21.36 -3.75
C GLU A 864 10.07 21.64 -2.46
N PHE A 865 10.24 20.77 -1.44
CA PHE A 865 9.73 20.99 -0.09
C PHE A 865 10.78 21.67 0.79
N ARG A 866 10.33 22.50 1.72
CA ARG A 866 11.10 23.08 2.84
C ARG A 866 10.17 23.25 4.03
N ALA A 867 10.68 23.01 5.24
CA ALA A 867 9.95 23.18 6.48
C ALA A 867 10.76 24.04 7.45
N SER A 868 10.09 24.88 8.23
CA SER A 868 10.69 25.65 9.33
C SER A 868 9.73 25.70 10.50
N PHE A 869 10.25 25.61 11.73
CA PHE A 869 9.42 25.42 12.92
C PHE A 869 9.73 26.47 13.99
N THR A 870 8.69 26.88 14.71
CA THR A 870 8.75 27.82 15.84
C THR A 870 8.07 27.16 17.04
N PRO A 871 8.80 26.71 18.08
CA PRO A 871 8.20 26.03 19.23
C PRO A 871 7.28 26.96 20.05
N GLU A 872 6.20 26.41 20.59
CA GLU A 872 5.39 27.07 21.62
C GLU A 872 5.75 26.53 23.01
N PHE A 873 6.61 27.28 23.71
CA PHE A 873 6.89 27.03 25.13
C PHE A 873 5.80 27.65 26.00
N GLU A 874 4.91 26.85 26.60
CA GLU A 874 4.15 27.32 27.77
C GLU A 874 5.12 27.46 28.96
N PRO A 875 5.29 28.65 29.56
CA PRO A 875 6.07 28.80 30.77
C PRO A 875 5.37 28.07 31.93
N LEU A 876 6.14 27.31 32.71
CA LEU A 876 5.64 26.52 33.84
C LEU A 876 4.70 27.35 34.74
N PRO A 877 3.44 26.92 34.95
CA PRO A 877 2.46 27.74 35.64
C PRO A 877 2.77 27.85 37.14
N GLY A 878 3.25 29.02 37.57
CA GLY A 878 3.22 29.44 38.97
C GLY A 878 4.55 29.81 39.64
N ILE A 879 5.65 29.99 38.89
CA ILE A 879 6.92 30.46 39.47
C ILE A 879 7.27 31.85 38.91
N ASP A 880 6.88 32.91 39.64
CA ASP A 880 7.29 34.29 39.36
C ASP A 880 8.57 34.59 40.16
N VAL A 881 9.71 34.52 39.47
CA VAL A 881 11.04 34.82 40.02
C VAL A 881 11.57 36.05 39.30
N SER A 882 11.72 37.14 40.05
CA SER A 882 12.23 38.40 39.51
C SER A 882 13.40 38.91 40.34
N GLY A 883 14.40 39.44 39.65
CA GLY A 883 15.56 40.09 40.25
C GLY A 883 16.13 41.21 39.39
N GLU A 884 16.45 42.33 40.03
CA GLU A 884 16.99 43.53 39.37
C GLU A 884 18.50 43.63 39.59
N ARG A 885 19.28 43.64 38.49
CA ARG A 885 20.74 43.84 38.52
C ARG A 885 21.06 45.33 38.51
N PHE A 886 21.50 45.88 39.64
CA PHE A 886 21.98 47.27 39.71
C PHE A 886 23.45 47.37 39.33
N ASP A 887 23.68 47.77 38.08
CA ASP A 887 24.97 48.12 37.49
C ASP A 887 25.14 49.67 37.53
N SER A 888 26.34 50.17 37.85
CA SER A 888 26.57 51.63 37.97
C SER A 888 26.96 52.37 36.67
N GLY A 889 26.99 51.68 35.52
CA GLY A 889 26.98 52.29 34.19
C GLY A 889 27.52 51.40 33.05
N ASP A 890 26.77 51.40 31.93
CA ASP A 890 26.92 50.62 30.67
C ASP A 890 28.31 50.62 29.95
N ARG A 891 29.36 51.23 30.51
CA ARG A 891 30.72 51.26 29.91
C ARG A 891 31.82 51.29 30.96
N PHE A 892 32.53 50.17 31.08
CA PHE A 892 33.65 50.03 32.00
C PHE A 892 34.97 50.55 31.40
N THR A 893 35.64 51.42 32.16
CA THR A 893 37.06 51.70 31.94
C THR A 893 37.91 50.61 32.57
N ALA A 894 39.11 50.38 32.05
CA ALA A 894 40.06 49.42 32.59
C ALA A 894 40.26 49.57 34.10
N ASN A 895 40.17 48.47 34.86
CA ASN A 895 40.22 48.44 36.33
C ASN A 895 39.12 49.29 37.01
N ALA A 896 37.97 49.50 36.35
CA ALA A 896 36.79 50.02 37.02
C ALA A 896 36.17 48.91 37.87
N ARG A 897 35.88 49.23 39.13
CA ARG A 897 35.08 48.38 40.02
C ARG A 897 33.61 48.70 39.85
N ASN A 898 32.78 47.67 39.90
CA ASN A 898 31.33 47.78 39.94
C ASN A 898 30.80 46.88 41.05
N THR A 899 29.81 47.36 41.79
CA THR A 899 29.05 46.55 42.75
C THR A 899 27.91 45.91 41.99
N VAL A 900 27.72 44.60 42.14
CA VAL A 900 26.58 43.86 41.61
C VAL A 900 25.68 43.49 42.78
N ARG A 901 24.40 43.81 42.64
CA ARG A 901 23.34 43.42 43.57
C ARG A 901 22.37 42.51 42.83
N VAL A 902 22.09 41.37 43.41
CA VAL A 902 21.05 40.41 42.99
C VAL A 902 19.99 40.42 44.09
N ASP A 903 18.81 40.94 43.75
CA ASP A 903 17.63 40.86 44.60
C ASP A 903 16.75 39.69 44.13
N LEU A 904 16.20 38.92 45.06
CA LEU A 904 15.30 37.80 44.81
C LEU A 904 13.96 38.09 45.48
N ASN A 905 12.92 38.23 44.67
CA ASN A 905 11.54 38.36 45.11
C ASN A 905 10.74 37.15 44.60
N SER A 906 10.42 36.22 45.49
CA SER A 906 9.43 35.17 45.24
C SER A 906 8.67 34.88 46.53
N ALA A 907 7.35 34.71 46.43
CA ALA A 907 6.50 34.32 47.55
C ALA A 907 6.26 32.80 47.62
N ASP A 908 6.69 32.07 46.57
CA ASP A 908 6.32 30.68 46.31
C ASP A 908 7.54 29.73 46.23
N VAL A 909 8.75 30.24 46.51
CA VAL A 909 9.99 29.46 46.64
C VAL A 909 10.55 29.66 48.04
N THR A 910 10.65 28.57 48.82
CA THR A 910 10.96 28.58 50.26
C THR A 910 12.43 28.33 50.58
N GLU A 911 13.12 27.44 49.89
CA GLU A 911 14.57 27.17 50.09
C GLU A 911 15.27 26.91 48.75
N GLY A 912 16.52 27.34 48.61
CA GLY A 912 17.29 27.17 47.38
C GLY A 912 18.65 27.85 47.41
N ARG A 913 19.29 27.99 46.24
CA ARG A 913 20.67 28.46 46.09
C ARG A 913 20.83 29.39 44.90
N ILE A 914 21.59 30.48 45.07
CA ILE A 914 21.73 31.54 44.04
C ILE A 914 23.14 31.54 43.47
N TYR A 915 23.25 31.66 42.15
CA TYR A 915 24.50 31.82 41.40
C TYR A 915 24.42 33.03 40.46
N ASP A 916 25.56 33.64 40.12
CA ASP A 916 25.67 34.70 39.10
C ASP A 916 26.83 34.39 38.13
N ARG A 917 26.79 34.95 36.92
CA ARG A 917 27.74 34.67 35.82
C ARG A 917 28.49 35.94 35.40
N VAL A 918 29.81 35.91 35.60
CA VAL A 918 30.73 37.01 35.27
C VAL A 918 31.72 36.59 34.18
N PRO A 919 32.15 37.45 33.24
CA PRO A 919 33.16 37.07 32.24
C PRO A 919 34.49 36.68 32.90
N ALA A 920 35.13 35.59 32.44
CA ALA A 920 36.29 35.00 33.10
C ALA A 920 37.60 35.82 33.02
N ASP A 921 37.57 37.03 32.42
CA ASP A 921 38.67 37.99 32.45
C ASP A 921 38.47 39.13 33.48
N TRP A 922 37.33 39.16 34.17
CA TRP A 922 37.07 40.03 35.32
C TRP A 922 37.59 39.41 36.62
N THR A 923 37.76 40.22 37.66
CA THR A 923 38.17 39.73 38.99
C THR A 923 37.07 40.00 40.02
N VAL A 924 36.55 38.95 40.66
CA VAL A 924 35.64 39.04 41.81
C VAL A 924 36.44 39.45 43.05
N THR A 925 35.94 40.42 43.83
CA THR A 925 36.62 40.93 45.02
C THR A 925 35.64 41.38 46.11
N ASP A 926 36.00 41.19 47.38
CA ASP A 926 35.36 41.88 48.52
C ASP A 926 35.45 43.41 48.35
N ASP A 927 34.40 44.17 48.69
CA ASP A 927 34.44 45.63 48.61
C ASP A 927 35.12 46.22 49.86
N PRO A 928 36.32 46.83 49.75
CA PRO A 928 37.02 47.37 50.91
C PRO A 928 36.41 48.67 51.45
N ASP A 929 35.46 49.29 50.75
CA ASP A 929 34.82 50.56 51.12
C ASP A 929 33.41 50.38 51.73
N ASP A 930 32.80 49.17 51.69
CA ASP A 930 31.55 48.83 52.40
C ASP A 930 31.73 47.64 53.39
N PRO A 931 31.80 47.89 54.71
CA PRO A 931 32.10 46.87 55.72
C PRO A 931 30.97 45.87 55.99
N ASP A 932 29.81 45.99 55.35
CA ASP A 932 28.72 45.00 55.42
C ASP A 932 28.74 44.00 54.23
N THR A 933 29.78 44.02 53.38
CA THR A 933 29.98 43.08 52.25
C THR A 933 30.97 41.94 52.56
N ASP A 934 30.65 41.09 53.54
CA ASP A 934 31.36 39.80 53.72
C ASP A 934 30.93 38.83 52.60
N TYR A 935 31.70 38.76 51.50
CA TYR A 935 31.55 37.75 50.46
C TYR A 935 32.26 36.45 50.87
N GLU A 936 31.49 35.41 51.23
CA GLU A 936 32.00 34.06 51.55
C GLU A 936 31.76 33.03 50.41
N GLY A 937 31.42 33.49 49.20
CA GLY A 937 31.07 32.64 48.07
C GLY A 937 32.25 31.89 47.43
N GLU A 938 31.96 30.77 46.76
CA GLU A 938 32.95 30.03 45.97
C GLU A 938 32.84 30.41 44.49
N VAL A 939 33.98 30.75 43.86
CA VAL A 939 34.04 31.08 42.43
C VAL A 939 34.61 29.88 41.66
N ARG A 940 33.93 29.46 40.59
CA ARG A 940 34.34 28.34 39.73
C ARG A 940 34.34 28.80 38.26
N THR A 941 35.33 28.38 37.48
CA THR A 941 35.45 28.79 36.06
C THR A 941 34.77 27.76 35.14
N GLU A 942 33.82 28.20 34.32
CA GLU A 942 33.11 27.38 33.33
C GLU A 942 33.11 28.06 31.96
N GLY A 943 33.75 27.43 30.97
CA GLY A 943 33.86 27.97 29.62
C GLY A 943 34.55 29.33 29.57
N SER A 944 33.82 30.36 29.16
CA SER A 944 34.28 31.76 29.09
C SER A 944 33.84 32.62 30.29
N HIS A 945 33.23 32.03 31.31
CA HIS A 945 32.66 32.72 32.46
C HIS A 945 33.19 32.15 33.80
N GLU A 946 33.11 32.97 34.84
CA GLU A 946 33.19 32.54 36.24
C GLU A 946 31.77 32.50 36.81
N ILE A 947 31.42 31.36 37.39
CA ILE A 947 30.21 31.12 38.18
C ILE A 947 30.50 31.54 39.62
N ILE A 948 29.65 32.39 40.17
CA ILE A 948 29.75 32.97 41.51
C ILE A 948 28.62 32.38 42.35
N ASP A 949 28.96 31.47 43.25
CA ASP A 949 28.04 30.95 44.26
C ASP A 949 27.75 32.04 45.32
N LEU A 950 26.52 32.53 45.36
CA LEU A 950 26.05 33.56 46.31
C LEU A 950 25.40 32.94 47.57
N GLY A 951 25.49 31.62 47.71
CA GLY A 951 25.03 30.86 48.86
C GLY A 951 23.53 30.53 48.85
N PRO A 952 23.07 29.76 49.85
CA PRO A 952 21.67 29.40 50.00
C PRO A 952 20.80 30.56 50.51
N PHE A 953 19.49 30.39 50.37
CA PHE A 953 18.43 31.15 51.03
C PHE A 953 17.39 30.17 51.59
N GLY A 954 16.72 30.52 52.69
CA GLY A 954 15.70 29.66 53.33
C GLY A 954 14.37 30.37 53.59
N GLU A 955 13.44 29.68 54.27
CA GLU A 955 12.03 30.08 54.43
C GLU A 955 11.86 31.47 55.07
N ASP A 956 12.77 31.83 56.00
CA ASP A 956 12.83 33.15 56.64
C ASP A 956 13.36 34.27 55.70
N ASP A 957 14.14 33.93 54.66
CA ASP A 957 14.76 34.89 53.72
C ASP A 957 13.85 35.22 52.52
N ALA A 958 13.01 34.27 52.08
CA ALA A 958 12.09 34.45 50.95
C ALA A 958 11.00 35.52 51.22
N THR A 959 10.55 35.64 52.47
CA THR A 959 9.35 36.44 52.81
C THR A 959 9.57 37.96 53.00
N ASP A 960 10.83 38.43 53.10
CA ASP A 960 11.17 39.87 53.25
C ASP A 960 12.08 40.39 52.11
N GLY A 961 12.32 39.56 51.09
CA GLY A 961 13.16 39.85 49.92
C GLY A 961 14.65 39.60 50.17
N THR A 962 15.22 38.59 49.53
CA THR A 962 16.64 38.24 49.71
C THR A 962 17.51 39.12 48.82
N SER A 963 18.55 39.75 49.38
CA SER A 963 19.56 40.47 48.60
C SER A 963 20.94 39.86 48.79
N ARG A 964 21.69 39.71 47.69
CA ARG A 964 23.10 39.30 47.67
C ARG A 964 23.90 40.36 46.91
N ILE A 965 25.02 40.79 47.48
CA ILE A 965 25.85 41.88 46.93
C ILE A 965 27.31 41.42 46.90
N TYR A 966 27.97 41.63 45.77
CA TYR A 966 29.40 41.37 45.59
C TYR A 966 30.02 42.42 44.65
N ALA A 967 31.35 42.53 44.59
CA ALA A 967 32.02 43.48 43.70
C ALA A 967 32.90 42.79 42.67
N VAL A 968 32.99 43.41 41.48
CA VAL A 968 33.79 42.93 40.34
C VAL A 968 34.65 44.05 39.77
N GLU A 969 35.89 43.73 39.41
CA GLU A 969 36.84 44.65 38.80
C GLU A 969 37.08 44.28 37.33
N ALA A 970 36.86 45.25 36.44
CA ALA A 970 37.03 45.07 34.99
C ALA A 970 38.51 44.87 34.63
N PRO A 971 38.83 44.04 33.61
CA PRO A 971 40.20 43.83 33.15
C PRO A 971 40.91 45.11 32.72
N ASP A 972 42.22 45.01 32.48
CA ASP A 972 43.15 46.09 32.09
C ASP A 972 42.85 46.78 30.73
N SER A 973 41.64 46.58 30.16
CA SER A 973 41.19 47.16 28.88
C SER A 973 39.76 47.73 28.93
N ASN A 974 39.54 48.86 28.26
CA ASN A 974 38.20 49.45 28.15
C ASN A 974 37.36 48.65 27.15
N GLY A 975 36.13 48.29 27.52
CA GLY A 975 35.22 47.51 26.67
C GLY A 975 33.75 47.64 27.08
N SER A 976 32.86 47.14 26.22
CA SER A 976 31.52 46.72 26.62
C SER A 976 31.59 45.23 26.94
N TYR A 977 31.16 44.85 28.14
CA TYR A 977 31.17 43.47 28.61
C TYR A 977 29.73 43.05 28.92
N THR A 978 29.34 41.87 28.47
CA THR A 978 28.04 41.28 28.79
C THR A 978 28.25 40.33 29.96
N PHE A 979 27.47 40.51 31.02
CA PHE A 979 27.36 39.53 32.11
C PHE A 979 26.25 38.53 31.77
N GLY A 980 26.36 37.29 32.28
CA GLY A 980 25.32 36.29 32.09
C GLY A 980 24.13 36.49 33.05
N PRO A 981 23.05 35.72 32.89
CA PRO A 981 21.97 35.69 33.86
C PRO A 981 22.41 35.11 35.19
N ALA A 982 21.77 35.58 36.26
CA ALA A 982 21.80 34.91 37.55
C ALA A 982 20.93 33.65 37.48
N ARG A 983 21.32 32.60 38.21
CA ARG A 983 20.69 31.28 38.27
C ARG A 983 20.21 31.02 39.70
N ILE A 984 19.05 30.40 39.84
CA ILE A 984 18.60 29.76 41.08
C ILE A 984 18.47 28.27 40.85
N GLU A 985 18.93 27.50 41.83
CA GLU A 985 18.56 26.09 42.04
C GLU A 985 17.55 26.05 43.20
N VAL A 986 16.41 25.39 43.00
CA VAL A 986 15.39 25.21 44.04
C VAL A 986 15.48 23.79 44.60
N THR A 987 15.69 23.67 45.91
CA THR A 987 15.58 22.39 46.63
C THR A 987 14.12 22.12 47.00
N ASP A 988 13.62 20.94 46.61
CA ASP A 988 12.18 20.63 46.60
C ASP A 988 11.48 20.67 47.97
N ASP A 989 10.22 21.12 47.99
CA ASP A 989 9.40 21.34 49.19
C ASP A 989 8.12 20.47 49.14
N ASP A 990 8.25 19.26 49.70
CA ASP A 990 7.24 18.22 49.96
C ASP A 990 6.07 18.07 48.93
N PRO A 991 6.12 17.08 48.02
CA PRO A 991 5.06 16.84 47.03
C PRO A 991 3.67 16.53 47.63
N ALA A 992 3.56 16.30 48.95
CA ALA A 992 2.30 16.01 49.62
C ALA A 992 1.30 17.20 49.72
N GLN A 993 1.68 18.44 49.42
CA GLN A 993 0.77 19.60 49.52
C GLN A 993 0.02 20.00 48.24
N ARG A 994 0.37 19.46 47.06
CA ARG A 994 -0.39 19.71 45.82
C ARG A 994 -1.63 18.80 45.77
N GLY A 995 -2.74 19.31 46.32
CA GLY A 995 -3.95 18.54 46.63
C GLY A 995 -4.69 17.93 45.42
N VAL A 996 -4.28 16.73 45.02
CA VAL A 996 -5.11 15.81 44.20
C VAL A 996 -5.83 14.84 45.14
N GLN A 997 -7.15 14.96 45.24
CA GLN A 997 -7.97 14.09 46.07
C GLN A 997 -8.26 12.77 45.32
N ALA A 998 -7.35 11.80 45.44
CA ALA A 998 -7.49 10.49 44.81
C ALA A 998 -8.81 9.78 45.22
N PRO A 999 -9.49 9.09 44.27
CA PRO A 999 -10.68 8.32 44.60
C PRO A 999 -10.30 7.07 45.42
N THR A 1000 -10.95 6.89 46.56
CA THR A 1000 -10.74 5.70 47.42
C THR A 1000 -11.27 4.45 46.74
N ALA A 1001 -10.37 3.58 46.29
CA ALA A 1001 -10.68 2.21 45.88
C ALA A 1001 -10.26 1.23 46.99
N ASP A 1002 -11.25 0.61 47.64
CA ASP A 1002 -11.01 -0.44 48.64
C ASP A 1002 -10.61 -1.75 47.93
N GLY A 1003 -9.36 -2.19 48.09
CA GLY A 1003 -8.86 -3.44 47.50
C GLY A 1003 -7.55 -3.92 48.10
N GLU A 1004 -7.61 -4.86 49.05
CA GLU A 1004 -6.41 -5.41 49.70
C GLU A 1004 -5.60 -6.29 48.73
N GLY A 1005 -4.32 -5.94 48.50
CA GLY A 1005 -3.39 -6.73 47.69
C GLY A 1005 -1.94 -6.43 48.04
N SER A 1006 -1.37 -7.15 49.02
CA SER A 1006 0.01 -6.92 49.44
C SER A 1006 1.02 -7.45 48.42
N PHE A 1007 1.93 -6.60 47.96
CA PHE A 1007 3.27 -7.03 47.58
C PHE A 1007 4.33 -6.15 48.25
N THR A 1008 5.48 -6.76 48.52
CA THR A 1008 6.55 -6.22 49.35
C THR A 1008 7.52 -5.40 48.54
N ASP A 1009 7.75 -4.18 49.04
CA ASP A 1009 8.92 -3.37 48.78
C ASP A 1009 10.21 -4.12 49.17
N ASP A 1010 11.22 -4.08 48.29
CA ASP A 1010 12.61 -4.53 48.46
C ASP A 1010 13.34 -4.38 47.10
N ASN A 1011 13.69 -3.14 46.70
CA ASN A 1011 14.93 -2.93 45.93
C ASN A 1011 15.45 -1.49 46.03
N ASP A 1012 16.56 -1.31 46.74
CA ASP A 1012 17.35 -0.09 46.73
C ASP A 1012 17.93 0.18 45.32
N SER A 1013 17.66 1.36 44.77
CA SER A 1013 18.54 2.03 43.82
C SER A 1013 18.55 3.52 44.10
N ASP A 1014 19.60 3.96 44.83
CA ASP A 1014 19.91 5.36 45.14
C ASP A 1014 20.35 6.14 43.88
N ASP A 1015 19.50 6.20 42.86
CA ASP A 1015 19.58 7.11 41.71
C ASP A 1015 18.18 7.75 41.54
N GLN A 1016 17.72 8.45 42.59
CA GLN A 1016 16.76 9.53 42.38
C GLN A 1016 17.57 10.73 41.90
N ASP A 1017 17.37 11.12 40.65
CA ASP A 1017 17.70 12.47 40.21
C ASP A 1017 16.78 13.40 41.00
N ASP A 1018 17.30 14.01 42.07
CA ASP A 1018 16.62 15.08 42.79
C ASP A 1018 16.42 16.21 41.78
N GLY A 1019 15.17 16.45 41.39
CA GLY A 1019 14.80 17.30 40.26
C GLY A 1019 14.99 18.80 40.55
N ASP A 1020 16.24 19.23 40.66
CA ASP A 1020 16.65 20.63 40.85
C ASP A 1020 16.12 21.48 39.68
N VAL A 1021 15.12 22.31 39.96
CA VAL A 1021 14.57 23.23 38.96
C VAL A 1021 15.51 24.42 38.80
N GLU A 1022 16.19 24.49 37.65
CA GLU A 1022 17.04 25.62 37.27
C GLU A 1022 16.22 26.80 36.73
N ILE A 1023 16.43 28.00 37.27
CA ILE A 1023 15.74 29.23 36.84
C ILE A 1023 16.76 30.35 36.62
N THR A 1024 16.81 30.91 35.41
CA THR A 1024 17.72 32.02 35.04
C THR A 1024 16.99 33.35 34.85
N PHE A 1025 17.60 34.45 35.32
CA PHE A 1025 17.04 35.80 35.24
C PHE A 1025 18.10 36.90 35.09
N GLY A 1026 17.75 37.95 34.33
CA GLY A 1026 18.55 39.16 34.12
C GLY A 1026 19.50 39.09 32.93
N GLY A 1027 19.36 40.03 31.99
CA GLY A 1027 20.24 40.15 30.83
C GLY A 1027 19.77 41.26 29.89
N ASN A 1028 20.59 42.30 29.70
CA ASN A 1028 20.48 43.39 28.71
C ASN A 1028 19.13 44.08 28.34
N ASP A 1029 17.98 43.86 29.02
CA ASP A 1029 16.84 44.81 29.02
C ASP A 1029 16.42 45.22 30.45
N PRO A 1030 16.57 46.50 30.84
CA PRO A 1030 16.12 47.01 32.13
C PRO A 1030 14.60 47.30 32.16
N ARG A 1031 13.78 46.32 31.76
CA ARG A 1031 12.31 46.44 31.75
C ARG A 1031 11.61 45.20 32.29
N ASN A 1032 11.00 45.38 33.47
CA ASN A 1032 10.21 44.36 34.15
C ASN A 1032 9.11 43.80 33.25
N VAL A 1033 9.10 42.47 33.11
CA VAL A 1033 7.91 41.72 32.72
C VAL A 1033 7.00 41.63 33.95
N VAL A 1034 5.72 41.96 33.78
CA VAL A 1034 4.67 41.73 34.78
C VAL A 1034 3.51 41.03 34.07
N VAL A 1035 3.44 39.71 34.16
CA VAL A 1035 2.33 38.91 33.61
C VAL A 1035 1.25 38.75 34.67
N GLY A 1036 0.48 39.82 34.89
CA GLY A 1036 -0.64 39.82 35.82
C GLY A 1036 -1.91 39.23 35.19
N GLY A 1037 -2.20 37.95 35.44
CA GLY A 1037 -3.49 37.35 35.13
C GLY A 1037 -4.60 37.75 36.14
N THR A 1038 -5.82 38.02 35.66
CA THR A 1038 -7.09 37.55 36.27
C THR A 1038 -8.32 38.06 35.53
N SER A 1039 -9.30 37.18 35.34
CA SER A 1039 -10.67 37.52 34.96
C SER A 1039 -11.57 37.70 36.19
N ALA A 1040 -12.31 38.81 36.30
CA ALA A 1040 -13.60 38.90 37.00
C ALA A 1040 -14.28 40.26 36.76
N GLY A 1041 -15.56 40.27 36.38
CA GLY A 1041 -16.28 41.50 36.06
C GLY A 1041 -17.06 42.11 37.23
N SER A 1042 -17.17 43.45 37.25
CA SER A 1042 -18.39 44.17 37.66
C SER A 1042 -18.37 45.60 37.09
N GLY A 1043 -19.51 46.18 36.75
CA GLY A 1043 -19.58 47.45 36.02
C GLY A 1043 -20.15 48.62 36.82
N SER A 1044 -19.91 49.85 36.33
CA SER A 1044 -20.78 51.01 36.60
C SER A 1044 -20.55 52.18 35.62
N ASP A 1045 -21.59 52.51 34.86
CA ASP A 1045 -22.12 53.85 34.53
C ASP A 1045 -21.19 55.10 34.64
N THR A 1046 -20.96 55.82 33.53
CA THR A 1046 -21.29 57.28 33.40
C THR A 1046 -21.12 57.89 31.99
N THR A 1047 -22.26 58.12 31.32
CA THR A 1047 -22.69 59.31 30.51
C THR A 1047 -21.73 60.28 29.76
N LEU A 1048 -22.16 60.63 28.53
CA LEU A 1048 -21.99 61.90 27.74
C LEU A 1048 -20.60 62.18 27.09
N SER A 1049 -20.47 62.64 25.82
CA SER A 1049 -21.41 62.93 24.69
C SER A 1049 -20.60 63.32 23.41
N GLY A 1050 -21.07 63.26 22.15
CA GLY A 1050 -22.35 62.79 21.59
C GLY A 1050 -22.88 63.65 20.40
N SER A 1051 -22.66 63.23 19.14
CA SER A 1051 -23.21 63.81 17.89
C SER A 1051 -23.22 62.74 16.77
N THR A 1052 -24.32 62.14 16.29
CA THR A 1052 -25.55 62.61 15.56
C THR A 1052 -25.50 62.32 14.06
N ASP A 1053 -26.67 61.97 13.50
CA ASP A 1053 -27.05 61.71 12.09
C ASP A 1053 -26.61 60.33 11.49
N ASP A 1054 -27.47 59.54 10.83
CA ASP A 1054 -28.95 59.57 10.73
C ASP A 1054 -29.53 58.15 10.38
N THR A 1055 -30.85 58.02 10.55
CA THR A 1055 -31.83 56.91 10.32
C THR A 1055 -31.80 56.16 8.96
N THR A 1056 -32.42 54.99 8.69
CA THR A 1056 -33.46 54.08 9.30
C THR A 1056 -33.30 52.66 8.66
N ASP A 1057 -33.45 51.51 9.34
CA ASP A 1057 -34.70 50.76 9.69
C ASP A 1057 -35.47 50.20 8.44
N SER A 1058 -35.98 48.96 8.33
CA SER A 1058 -36.25 47.86 9.30
C SER A 1058 -36.29 46.45 8.65
N ALA A 1059 -36.23 45.37 9.45
CA ALA A 1059 -36.38 43.95 9.04
C ALA A 1059 -37.85 43.57 8.67
N ALA A 1060 -38.10 42.65 7.73
CA ALA A 1060 -38.33 41.19 7.86
C ALA A 1060 -39.47 40.73 8.80
N ASP A 1061 -40.50 40.07 8.23
CA ASP A 1061 -41.34 39.05 8.90
C ASP A 1061 -42.00 38.13 7.85
N THR A 1062 -42.74 37.10 8.30
CA THR A 1062 -42.88 35.77 7.70
C THR A 1062 -44.32 35.38 7.33
N ALA A 1063 -44.48 34.11 6.87
CA ALA A 1063 -45.70 33.29 6.74
C ALA A 1063 -46.51 33.34 5.41
N ASP A 1064 -46.34 32.24 4.65
CA ASP A 1064 -47.38 31.25 4.29
C ASP A 1064 -48.79 31.72 3.88
N ASP A 1065 -49.17 31.47 2.62
CA ASP A 1065 -50.49 30.90 2.29
C ASP A 1065 -50.47 30.17 0.92
N THR A 1066 -51.44 29.29 0.71
CA THR A 1066 -51.44 28.24 -0.35
C THR A 1066 -52.40 28.49 -1.52
N ALA A 1067 -52.15 27.73 -2.61
CA ALA A 1067 -53.09 27.35 -3.68
C ALA A 1067 -53.46 28.36 -4.80
N SER A 1068 -53.18 27.97 -6.06
CA SER A 1068 -54.18 27.38 -7.00
C SER A 1068 -54.00 27.77 -8.49
N GLY A 1069 -54.04 26.73 -9.36
CA GLY A 1069 -54.36 26.83 -10.80
C GLY A 1069 -53.24 27.36 -11.73
N ASP A 1070 -53.26 27.05 -13.03
CA ASP A 1070 -53.99 26.01 -13.79
C ASP A 1070 -53.31 25.85 -15.17
N ASP A 1071 -53.60 24.74 -15.85
CA ASP A 1071 -53.32 24.33 -17.25
C ASP A 1071 -52.01 24.73 -18.00
N GLY A 1072 -51.56 23.82 -18.88
CA GLY A 1072 -50.33 24.01 -19.65
C GLY A 1072 -49.88 22.81 -20.49
N SER A 1073 -50.80 22.01 -21.02
CA SER A 1073 -50.46 20.81 -21.79
C SER A 1073 -49.81 21.14 -23.15
N LEU A 1074 -48.58 20.68 -23.38
CA LEU A 1074 -48.05 20.44 -24.72
C LEU A 1074 -47.36 19.08 -24.78
N THR A 1075 -48.08 18.12 -25.33
CA THR A 1075 -47.50 16.95 -25.98
C THR A 1075 -46.83 17.40 -27.29
N ASP A 1076 -45.57 17.05 -27.49
CA ASP A 1076 -45.11 16.68 -28.83
C ASP A 1076 -44.14 15.49 -28.76
N THR A 1077 -43.79 14.95 -29.91
CA THR A 1077 -43.64 13.51 -30.11
C THR A 1077 -42.48 13.21 -31.04
N VAL A 1078 -41.77 12.10 -30.79
CA VAL A 1078 -40.88 11.40 -31.75
C VAL A 1078 -39.58 12.15 -32.12
N ASP A 1079 -38.42 11.59 -31.76
CA ASP A 1079 -37.70 10.75 -32.75
C ASP A 1079 -36.80 9.69 -32.09
N ASP A 1080 -36.49 8.65 -32.86
CA ASP A 1080 -35.69 7.49 -32.45
C ASP A 1080 -34.18 7.79 -32.37
N THR A 1081 -33.43 6.81 -31.86
CA THR A 1081 -31.95 6.66 -31.81
C THR A 1081 -31.21 7.18 -30.57
N LEU A 1082 -31.03 6.27 -29.60
CA LEU A 1082 -29.73 5.75 -29.16
C LEU A 1082 -29.94 4.37 -28.51
#